data_AF-A0A1Q9D1K4-F1
#
_entry.id   AF-A0A1Q9D1K4-F1
#
_cell.length_a   1.000
_cell.length_b   1.000
_cell.length_c   1.000
_cell.angle_alpha   90.00
_cell.angle_beta   90.00
_cell.angle_gamma   90.00
#
_symmetry.space_group_name_H-M   'P 1'
#
loop_
_entity.id
_entity.type
_entity.pdbx_description
1 polymer ?
#
loop_
_entity_poly.entity_id
_entity_poly.type
_entity_poly.pdbx_seq_one_letter_code
_entity_poly.pdbx_strand_id
1 'polypeptide(L)'
;MVPWRPEPEPLPTPAAERERRSSRRSGHSSDSLPSELAAELLRGVPVDACLSRFGEHFRRDSQEDGYPLSQSTHCIDFFLSHDWHTSGWKKTVALLLYFNGVPAAVVTLCVCILTTGLEWANQLPGGWATATTATYTTYLLVFCFWQRIRRFCRSSVPVVFLDRLCIDQQDDDRKRRGIQGLAGFLATSKKLLVLWTPKTFTRLWCAFELAHFLRPESGGKPVEILPVPLALLLMLTCVLNLVFWSFFHIWLHIESTANGELVSGEGDFWVVFSALIVFSPVFAVCYTLQASIGIDHVRELRNLEGYTRNFSVRDAECFCCKVGHVHPDTGEEVLCDRALVYQTLRRWYTQSEADRARSMEGHLDSFDVAVRELMRLLFTEGLGSGTPPLRLILALAALSPLALLPQYVHIARTEADRARGWWTEPWEERFAEEHFEEYFWKWIAAFVHVPAVSLFQFWLAINTSKIGAIVSLSFAKWKAVVAVVFTNIFLLGGFWAPYSYCSFPKEALKFLGVGVYFSVVLLGTYSWQYWHTLQRIFCWGNTGDSGLLVYLQRSGTPGDLEDDVTPIVSVVYDRRRSSSLMHRSTSPSLEGPYAPQPGDVFQVVLRCPNYPGWRSHCSQVCLVADCEKQTQEELPGELSKDWQELSENAFYRLWAALGDSESFLTLDSSHLSLAGQEKQKVFKAAKEITSEDQRGPELLMERVHRIARPSALPRKVLEGAQRLLQKLVLSAVLSSPEKVDES
;
A
#
# COMPACT_ATOMS: atom_id res chain seq x y z
N MET A 1 -54.43 46.87 -18.26
CA MET A 1 -54.15 45.65 -19.02
C MET A 1 -54.06 44.51 -18.02
N VAL A 2 -55.06 43.62 -18.01
CA VAL A 2 -55.16 42.48 -17.09
C VAL A 2 -54.44 41.27 -17.72
N PRO A 3 -53.67 40.47 -16.97
CA PRO A 3 -52.92 39.36 -17.53
C PRO A 3 -53.84 38.19 -17.89
N TRP A 4 -53.59 37.63 -19.06
CA TRP A 4 -54.25 36.45 -19.63
C TRP A 4 -54.02 35.23 -18.73
N ARG A 5 -55.11 34.58 -18.28
CA ARG A 5 -55.07 33.26 -17.64
C ARG A 5 -55.29 32.20 -18.73
N PRO A 6 -54.44 31.16 -18.82
CA PRO A 6 -54.74 30.00 -19.64
C PRO A 6 -55.92 29.23 -19.05
N GLU A 7 -56.81 28.74 -19.92
CA GLU A 7 -57.93 27.87 -19.53
C GLU A 7 -57.41 26.58 -18.89
N PRO A 8 -58.11 26.03 -17.88
CA PRO A 8 -57.73 24.78 -17.24
C PRO A 8 -57.82 23.62 -18.25
N GLU A 9 -56.75 22.81 -18.33
CA GLU A 9 -56.75 21.59 -19.13
C GLU A 9 -57.92 20.67 -18.75
N PRO A 10 -58.55 20.01 -19.74
CA PRO A 10 -59.64 19.07 -19.48
C PRO A 10 -59.12 17.89 -18.66
N LEU A 11 -59.85 17.56 -17.59
CA LEU A 11 -59.57 16.40 -16.74
C LEU A 11 -59.47 15.12 -17.59
N PRO A 12 -58.46 14.26 -17.35
CA PRO A 12 -58.26 13.05 -18.12
C PRO A 12 -59.48 12.13 -18.00
N THR A 13 -59.88 11.54 -19.13
CA THR A 13 -61.02 10.63 -19.16
C THR A 13 -60.74 9.36 -18.35
N PRO A 14 -61.76 8.75 -17.72
CA PRO A 14 -61.60 7.52 -16.94
C PRO A 14 -60.97 6.35 -17.74
N ALA A 15 -61.05 6.40 -19.08
CA ALA A 15 -60.41 5.45 -19.99
C ALA A 15 -58.88 5.64 -20.04
N ALA A 16 -58.40 6.88 -20.19
CA ALA A 16 -56.96 7.20 -20.16
C ALA A 16 -56.34 6.89 -18.78
N GLU A 17 -57.13 7.03 -17.72
CA GLU A 17 -56.71 6.68 -16.36
C GLU A 17 -56.72 5.15 -16.10
N ARG A 18 -57.62 4.41 -16.75
CA ARG A 18 -57.59 2.94 -16.78
C ARG A 18 -56.42 2.39 -17.58
N GLU A 19 -56.06 3.04 -18.68
CA GLU A 19 -54.92 2.65 -19.53
C GLU A 19 -53.58 2.96 -18.84
N ARG A 20 -53.48 4.08 -18.13
CA ARG A 20 -52.36 4.36 -17.19
C ARG A 20 -52.29 3.39 -16.02
N ARG A 21 -53.42 2.85 -15.54
CA ARG A 21 -53.46 1.84 -14.46
C ARG A 21 -53.20 0.42 -14.97
N SER A 22 -53.55 0.08 -16.21
CA SER A 22 -53.23 -1.21 -16.82
C SER A 22 -51.77 -1.30 -17.23
N SER A 23 -51.16 -0.21 -17.74
CA SER A 23 -49.72 -0.17 -18.02
C SER A 23 -48.86 -0.26 -16.75
N ARG A 24 -49.37 0.19 -15.60
CA ARG A 24 -48.74 0.00 -14.28
C ARG A 24 -48.85 -1.43 -13.72
N ARG A 25 -49.80 -2.25 -14.19
CA ARG A 25 -50.06 -3.60 -13.65
C ARG A 25 -49.40 -4.73 -14.43
N SER A 26 -48.93 -4.49 -15.66
CA SER A 26 -48.14 -5.46 -16.44
C SER A 26 -46.62 -5.25 -16.32
N GLY A 27 -46.16 -4.45 -15.35
CA GLY A 27 -44.74 -4.25 -15.06
C GLY A 27 -44.11 -5.54 -14.54
N HIS A 28 -43.44 -6.27 -15.42
CA HIS A 28 -42.35 -7.16 -15.03
C HIS A 28 -41.38 -6.36 -14.14
N SER A 29 -41.12 -6.88 -12.94
CA SER A 29 -40.36 -6.27 -11.82
C SER A 29 -39.21 -5.36 -12.27
N SER A 30 -39.38 -4.04 -12.18
CA SER A 30 -38.34 -3.02 -12.45
C SER A 30 -37.34 -2.86 -11.30
N ASP A 31 -37.19 -3.88 -10.46
CA ASP A 31 -36.62 -3.70 -9.13
C ASP A 31 -35.11 -4.09 -9.08
N SER A 32 -34.50 -4.45 -10.21
CA SER A 32 -33.07 -4.81 -10.28
C SER A 32 -32.42 -4.30 -11.56
N LEU A 33 -31.10 -4.18 -11.55
CA LEU A 33 -30.31 -3.86 -12.74
C LEU A 33 -30.30 -5.05 -13.74
N PRO A 34 -30.90 -4.94 -14.94
CA PRO A 34 -30.77 -5.97 -15.97
C PRO A 34 -29.31 -6.14 -16.40
N SER A 35 -28.88 -7.39 -16.60
CA SER A 35 -27.54 -7.70 -17.11
C SER A 35 -27.43 -7.53 -18.63
N GLU A 36 -28.56 -7.53 -19.34
CA GLU A 36 -28.64 -7.24 -20.77
C GLU A 36 -29.03 -5.78 -20.98
N LEU A 37 -28.15 -5.04 -21.66
CA LEU A 37 -28.38 -3.64 -22.01
C LEU A 37 -28.83 -3.54 -23.46
N ALA A 38 -29.85 -2.70 -23.73
CA ALA A 38 -30.24 -2.40 -25.11
C ALA A 38 -29.02 -1.87 -25.90
N ALA A 39 -28.80 -2.38 -27.11
CA ALA A 39 -27.62 -2.06 -27.91
C ALA A 39 -27.45 -0.54 -28.17
N GLU A 40 -28.55 0.21 -28.19
CA GLU A 40 -28.55 1.68 -28.33
C GLU A 40 -27.93 2.41 -27.12
N LEU A 41 -28.05 1.83 -25.92
CA LEU A 41 -27.54 2.39 -24.68
C LEU A 41 -26.09 1.98 -24.41
N LEU A 42 -25.63 0.89 -25.02
CA LEU A 42 -24.26 0.41 -24.86
C LEU A 42 -23.28 1.32 -25.62
N ARG A 43 -22.76 2.32 -24.90
CA ARG A 43 -21.82 3.31 -25.40
C ARG A 43 -20.51 3.27 -24.63
N GLY A 44 -19.43 3.58 -25.33
CA GLY A 44 -18.11 3.78 -24.75
C GLY A 44 -17.45 4.99 -25.40
N VAL A 45 -16.46 5.56 -24.72
CA VAL A 45 -15.72 6.73 -25.19
C VAL A 45 -14.27 6.34 -25.49
N PRO A 46 -13.70 6.72 -26.63
CA PRO A 46 -12.27 6.55 -26.87
C PRO A 46 -11.43 7.23 -25.77
N VAL A 47 -10.38 6.59 -25.28
CA VAL A 47 -9.57 7.10 -24.16
C VAL A 47 -9.02 8.51 -24.41
N ASP A 48 -8.79 8.89 -25.66
CA ASP A 48 -8.26 10.20 -26.02
C ASP A 48 -9.31 11.32 -25.99
N ALA A 49 -10.57 10.99 -26.24
CA ALA A 49 -11.71 11.86 -25.96
C ALA A 49 -11.95 11.96 -24.45
N CYS A 50 -11.86 10.84 -23.73
CA CYS A 50 -11.97 10.81 -22.26
C CYS A 50 -10.90 11.67 -21.57
N LEU A 51 -9.66 11.67 -22.08
CA LEU A 51 -8.53 12.46 -21.57
C LEU A 51 -8.33 13.79 -22.31
N SER A 52 -9.28 14.20 -23.15
CA SER A 52 -9.22 15.49 -23.82
C SER A 52 -9.23 16.63 -22.80
N ARG A 53 -8.61 17.76 -23.18
CA ARG A 53 -8.48 18.96 -22.33
C ARG A 53 -7.95 18.66 -20.91
N PHE A 54 -6.97 17.76 -20.82
CA PHE A 54 -6.39 17.29 -19.55
C PHE A 54 -7.45 16.75 -18.56
N GLY A 55 -8.40 15.98 -19.08
CA GLY A 55 -9.42 15.29 -18.30
C GLY A 55 -10.39 16.23 -17.60
N GLU A 56 -10.77 17.32 -18.29
CA GLU A 56 -11.83 18.24 -17.86
C GLU A 56 -13.12 17.51 -17.46
N HIS A 57 -13.41 16.37 -18.11
CA HIS A 57 -14.55 15.49 -17.83
C HIS A 57 -14.55 14.88 -16.42
N PHE A 58 -13.41 14.85 -15.73
CA PHE A 58 -13.32 14.41 -14.33
C PHE A 58 -13.56 15.54 -13.31
N ARG A 59 -13.79 16.78 -13.76
CA ARG A 59 -14.15 17.91 -12.89
C ARG A 59 -15.65 17.85 -12.58
N ARG A 60 -16.02 18.17 -11.34
CA ARG A 60 -17.43 18.21 -10.91
C ARG A 60 -18.20 19.30 -11.66
N ASP A 61 -17.64 20.50 -11.69
CA ASP A 61 -18.33 21.71 -12.16
C ASP A 61 -18.30 21.90 -13.68
N SER A 62 -17.83 20.91 -14.45
CA SER A 62 -17.98 20.97 -15.89
C SER A 62 -19.48 21.04 -16.22
N GLN A 63 -19.87 21.90 -17.16
CA GLN A 63 -21.25 21.99 -17.66
C GLN A 63 -21.37 21.47 -19.10
N GLU A 64 -20.26 21.08 -19.73
CA GLU A 64 -20.29 20.59 -21.09
C GLU A 64 -20.98 19.22 -21.17
N ASP A 65 -21.88 19.10 -22.14
CA ASP A 65 -22.44 17.82 -22.52
C ASP A 65 -21.37 16.97 -23.22
N GLY A 66 -20.86 15.99 -22.48
CA GLY A 66 -19.86 15.04 -22.96
C GLY A 66 -20.45 13.81 -23.64
N TYR A 67 -21.77 13.62 -23.62
CA TYR A 67 -22.42 12.45 -24.20
C TYR A 67 -22.13 12.27 -25.71
N PRO A 68 -22.09 13.34 -26.54
CA PRO A 68 -21.72 13.23 -27.96
C PRO A 68 -20.31 12.69 -28.22
N LEU A 69 -19.42 12.72 -27.22
CA LEU A 69 -18.06 12.16 -27.34
C LEU A 69 -18.04 10.62 -27.25
N SER A 70 -19.08 10.02 -26.67
CA SER A 70 -19.23 8.56 -26.66
C SER A 70 -19.79 8.05 -27.97
N GLN A 71 -19.55 6.78 -28.27
CA GLN A 71 -20.05 6.08 -29.46
C GLN A 71 -20.66 4.73 -29.06
N SER A 72 -21.65 4.25 -29.83
CA SER A 72 -22.17 2.89 -29.64
C SER A 72 -21.04 1.89 -29.87
N THR A 73 -20.92 0.91 -28.98
CA THR A 73 -19.88 -0.11 -29.03
C THR A 73 -20.44 -1.46 -28.64
N HIS A 74 -19.88 -2.54 -29.17
CA HIS A 74 -20.21 -3.90 -28.75
C HIS A 74 -19.42 -4.36 -27.52
N CYS A 75 -18.30 -3.67 -27.23
CA CYS A 75 -17.41 -4.04 -26.14
C CYS A 75 -16.68 -2.82 -25.58
N ILE A 76 -16.39 -2.85 -24.29
CA ILE A 76 -15.67 -1.81 -23.57
C ILE A 76 -14.35 -2.42 -23.10
N ASP A 77 -13.21 -1.80 -23.40
CA ASP A 77 -11.91 -2.32 -22.99
C ASP A 77 -11.68 -2.12 -21.49
N PHE A 78 -12.09 -0.96 -20.96
CA PHE A 78 -11.91 -0.62 -19.55
C PHE A 78 -13.16 0.06 -18.97
N PHE A 79 -13.66 -0.48 -17.86
CA PHE A 79 -14.59 0.24 -17.00
C PHE A 79 -13.79 1.07 -15.99
N LEU A 80 -13.97 2.40 -15.97
CA LEU A 80 -13.23 3.30 -15.08
C LEU A 80 -14.00 3.52 -13.77
N SER A 81 -13.68 2.73 -12.73
CA SER A 81 -14.24 2.92 -11.39
C SER A 81 -13.48 4.01 -10.65
N HIS A 82 -14.19 5.02 -10.13
CA HIS A 82 -13.57 6.17 -9.49
C HIS A 82 -14.51 6.93 -8.54
N ASP A 83 -13.93 7.68 -7.58
CA ASP A 83 -14.70 8.56 -6.71
C ASP A 83 -14.80 9.99 -7.26
N TRP A 84 -15.97 10.63 -7.23
CA TRP A 84 -16.10 12.00 -7.72
C TRP A 84 -15.48 13.07 -6.80
N HIS A 85 -15.09 12.75 -5.57
CA HIS A 85 -14.54 13.73 -4.62
C HIS A 85 -13.07 14.04 -4.87
N THR A 86 -12.31 13.09 -5.41
CA THR A 86 -10.91 13.28 -5.76
C THR A 86 -10.82 14.16 -6.99
N SER A 87 -9.91 15.13 -6.91
CA SER A 87 -9.69 16.10 -7.98
C SER A 87 -9.42 15.43 -9.33
N GLY A 88 -10.10 15.90 -10.38
CA GLY A 88 -10.05 15.31 -11.71
C GLY A 88 -8.66 15.32 -12.35
N TRP A 89 -7.85 16.35 -12.10
CA TRP A 89 -6.48 16.39 -12.65
C TRP A 89 -5.60 15.26 -12.11
N LYS A 90 -5.80 14.86 -10.83
CA LYS A 90 -5.03 13.76 -10.22
C LYS A 90 -5.36 12.42 -10.90
N LYS A 91 -6.65 12.18 -11.18
CA LYS A 91 -7.12 11.02 -11.95
C LYS A 91 -6.58 11.05 -13.37
N THR A 92 -6.55 12.23 -13.99
CA THR A 92 -6.00 12.42 -15.33
C THR A 92 -4.53 12.03 -15.38
N VAL A 93 -3.72 12.50 -14.42
CA VAL A 93 -2.31 12.10 -14.31
C VAL A 93 -2.18 10.57 -14.15
N ALA A 94 -3.02 9.96 -13.32
CA ALA A 94 -3.03 8.51 -13.16
C ALA A 94 -3.34 7.78 -14.47
N LEU A 95 -4.35 8.24 -15.22
CA LEU A 95 -4.72 7.66 -16.51
C LEU A 95 -3.67 7.91 -17.60
N LEU A 96 -3.03 9.08 -17.64
CA LEU A 96 -1.89 9.36 -18.54
C LEU A 96 -0.74 8.41 -18.24
N LEU A 97 -0.39 8.25 -16.96
CA LEU A 97 0.64 7.32 -16.55
C LEU A 97 0.31 5.88 -16.98
N TYR A 98 -0.93 5.46 -16.79
CA TYR A 98 -1.40 4.12 -17.15
C TYR A 98 -1.40 3.86 -18.66
N PHE A 99 -2.01 4.76 -19.45
CA PHE A 99 -2.22 4.55 -20.89
C PHE A 99 -1.06 5.03 -21.77
N ASN A 100 -0.24 5.97 -21.31
CA ASN A 100 0.80 6.61 -22.11
C ASN A 100 2.23 6.37 -21.59
N GLY A 101 2.41 5.95 -20.34
CA GLY A 101 3.74 5.78 -19.74
C GLY A 101 4.63 4.80 -20.51
N VAL A 102 4.17 3.55 -20.72
CA VAL A 102 4.95 2.53 -21.44
C VAL A 102 5.24 2.95 -22.89
N PRO A 103 4.26 3.42 -23.69
CA PRO A 103 4.53 3.95 -25.02
C PRO A 103 5.54 5.10 -25.04
N ALA A 104 5.46 6.02 -24.08
CA ALA A 104 6.45 7.09 -23.94
C ALA A 104 7.85 6.54 -23.74
N ALA A 105 8.04 5.58 -22.84
CA ALA A 105 9.32 4.92 -22.63
C ALA A 105 9.85 4.23 -23.89
N VAL A 106 9.00 3.46 -24.60
CA VAL A 106 9.40 2.71 -25.80
C VAL A 106 9.80 3.64 -26.94
N VAL A 107 8.97 4.64 -27.27
CA VAL A 107 9.29 5.58 -28.36
C VAL A 107 10.55 6.39 -28.03
N THR A 108 10.71 6.78 -26.77
CA THR A 108 11.90 7.47 -26.28
C THR A 108 13.15 6.61 -26.40
N LEU A 109 13.06 5.32 -26.08
CA LEU A 109 14.14 4.36 -26.28
C LEU A 109 14.55 4.26 -27.76
N CYS A 110 13.57 4.20 -28.67
CA CYS A 110 13.85 4.18 -30.11
C CYS A 110 14.56 5.46 -30.57
N VAL A 111 14.09 6.63 -30.14
CA VAL A 111 14.73 7.93 -30.46
C VAL A 111 16.14 8.02 -29.86
N CYS A 112 16.32 7.56 -28.62
CA CYS A 112 17.63 7.46 -27.97
C CYS A 112 18.61 6.60 -28.78
N ILE A 113 18.21 5.38 -29.17
CA ILE A 113 19.07 4.48 -29.97
C ILE A 113 19.42 5.12 -31.32
N LEU A 114 18.43 5.69 -32.01
CA LEU A 114 18.63 6.34 -33.30
C LEU A 114 19.59 7.52 -33.20
N THR A 115 19.35 8.44 -32.26
CA THR A 115 20.19 9.63 -32.07
C THR A 115 21.59 9.25 -31.57
N THR A 116 21.73 8.20 -30.76
CA THR A 116 23.02 7.63 -30.39
C THR A 116 23.79 7.11 -31.62
N GLY A 117 23.11 6.40 -32.52
CA GLY A 117 23.73 5.91 -33.77
C GLY A 117 24.15 7.05 -34.72
N LEU A 118 23.33 8.10 -34.83
CA LEU A 118 23.68 9.29 -35.61
C LEU A 118 24.84 10.07 -34.98
N GLU A 119 24.86 10.19 -33.65
CA GLU A 119 25.96 10.80 -32.90
C GLU A 119 27.25 10.01 -33.14
N TRP A 120 27.20 8.68 -33.01
CA TRP A 120 28.32 7.78 -33.30
C TRP A 120 28.88 8.00 -34.69
N ALA A 121 28.02 8.07 -35.71
CA ALA A 121 28.39 8.34 -37.10
C ALA A 121 28.82 9.80 -37.37
N ASN A 122 28.77 10.67 -36.36
CA ASN A 122 29.04 12.10 -36.46
C ASN A 122 28.13 12.84 -37.46
N GLN A 123 26.91 12.33 -37.63
CA GLN A 123 25.91 12.88 -38.55
C GLN A 123 24.83 13.68 -37.83
N LEU A 124 24.85 13.73 -36.51
CA LEU A 124 23.84 14.44 -35.71
C LEU A 124 24.19 15.94 -35.58
N PRO A 125 23.38 16.85 -36.16
CA PRO A 125 23.61 18.29 -36.00
C PRO A 125 23.45 18.69 -34.53
N GLY A 126 24.39 19.48 -34.01
CA GLY A 126 24.39 19.91 -32.61
C GLY A 126 24.76 18.80 -31.61
N GLY A 127 25.21 17.64 -32.09
CA GLY A 127 25.81 16.57 -31.30
C GLY A 127 24.89 15.97 -30.23
N TRP A 128 25.52 15.44 -29.17
CA TRP A 128 24.84 14.78 -28.05
C TRP A 128 23.79 15.66 -27.35
N ALA A 129 23.98 16.99 -27.28
CA ALA A 129 23.02 17.90 -26.65
C ALA A 129 21.67 17.89 -27.37
N THR A 130 21.70 17.80 -28.71
CA THR A 130 20.50 17.66 -29.53
C THR A 130 19.84 16.30 -29.32
N ALA A 131 20.63 15.23 -29.21
CA ALA A 131 20.12 13.88 -28.91
C ALA A 131 19.39 13.81 -27.57
N THR A 132 19.99 14.37 -26.51
CA THR A 132 19.41 14.44 -25.16
C THR A 132 18.11 15.24 -25.17
N THR A 133 18.12 16.44 -25.79
CA THR A 133 16.94 17.31 -25.88
C THR A 133 15.81 16.62 -26.66
N ALA A 134 16.14 15.97 -27.77
CA ALA A 134 15.18 15.20 -28.57
C ALA A 134 14.58 14.05 -27.75
N THR A 135 15.38 13.36 -26.94
CA THR A 135 14.92 12.25 -26.09
C THR A 135 13.92 12.73 -25.03
N TYR A 136 14.25 13.78 -24.26
CA TYR A 136 13.31 14.33 -23.27
C TYR A 136 12.05 14.91 -23.89
N THR A 137 12.19 15.65 -25.00
CA THR A 137 11.05 16.24 -25.71
C THR A 137 10.13 15.15 -26.25
N THR A 138 10.70 14.10 -26.85
CA THR A 138 9.94 12.94 -27.33
C THR A 138 9.15 12.30 -26.19
N TYR A 139 9.79 12.03 -25.05
CA TYR A 139 9.10 11.45 -23.92
C TYR A 139 7.93 12.31 -23.46
N LEU A 140 8.13 13.62 -23.25
CA LEU A 140 7.08 14.51 -22.77
C LEU A 140 5.93 14.61 -23.78
N LEU A 141 6.24 14.69 -25.08
CA LEU A 141 5.23 14.72 -26.13
C LEU A 141 4.42 13.42 -26.18
N VAL A 142 5.08 12.27 -26.14
CA VAL A 142 4.40 10.97 -26.16
C VAL A 142 3.63 10.76 -24.85
N PHE A 143 4.20 11.06 -23.69
CA PHE A 143 3.52 10.93 -22.41
C PHE A 143 2.24 11.79 -22.34
N CYS A 144 2.29 13.04 -22.79
CA CYS A 144 1.14 13.95 -22.75
C CYS A 144 0.11 13.68 -23.85
N PHE A 145 0.52 13.19 -25.02
CA PHE A 145 -0.31 13.14 -26.22
C PHE A 145 -0.44 11.77 -26.88
N TRP A 146 0.11 10.68 -26.32
CA TRP A 146 0.05 9.35 -26.94
C TRP A 146 -1.36 8.85 -27.21
N GLN A 147 -2.33 9.21 -26.37
CA GLN A 147 -3.75 8.96 -26.59
C GLN A 147 -4.23 9.51 -27.95
N ARG A 148 -3.68 10.64 -28.41
CA ARG A 148 -3.95 11.21 -29.75
C ARG A 148 -3.00 10.66 -30.81
N ILE A 149 -1.70 10.54 -30.51
CA ILE A 149 -0.68 10.08 -31.47
C ILE A 149 -1.01 8.68 -32.00
N ARG A 150 -1.51 7.78 -31.14
CA ARG A 150 -1.84 6.39 -31.53
C ARG A 150 -2.89 6.29 -32.66
N ARG A 151 -3.73 7.32 -32.85
CA ARG A 151 -4.68 7.40 -33.97
C ARG A 151 -3.95 7.47 -35.31
N PHE A 152 -2.85 8.23 -35.37
CA PHE A 152 -2.02 8.32 -36.56
C PHE A 152 -1.24 7.01 -36.82
N CYS A 153 -0.86 6.29 -35.77
CA CYS A 153 -0.15 5.01 -35.86
C CYS A 153 -1.05 3.82 -36.22
N ARG A 154 -2.31 4.03 -36.66
CA ARG A 154 -3.32 2.99 -36.94
C ARG A 154 -3.49 1.97 -35.80
N SER A 155 -3.13 2.36 -34.58
CA SER A 155 -3.25 1.53 -33.39
C SER A 155 -4.65 1.69 -32.81
N SER A 156 -5.26 0.59 -32.36
CA SER A 156 -6.59 0.64 -31.76
C SER A 156 -6.57 1.54 -30.52
N VAL A 157 -7.44 2.55 -30.51
CA VAL A 157 -7.66 3.40 -29.33
C VAL A 157 -8.56 2.63 -28.35
N PRO A 158 -8.12 2.41 -27.10
CA PRO A 158 -8.96 1.76 -26.10
C PRO A 158 -10.26 2.51 -25.90
N VAL A 159 -11.37 1.78 -25.89
CA VAL A 159 -12.69 2.30 -25.58
C VAL A 159 -12.93 2.11 -24.09
N VAL A 160 -13.20 3.19 -23.38
CA VAL A 160 -13.42 3.18 -21.93
C VAL A 160 -14.86 3.56 -21.61
N PHE A 161 -15.36 3.07 -20.48
CA PHE A 161 -16.60 3.55 -19.91
C PHE A 161 -16.30 4.58 -18.82
N LEU A 162 -16.88 5.77 -18.99
CA LEU A 162 -16.95 6.81 -17.98
C LEU A 162 -18.42 7.25 -17.89
N ASP A 163 -19.04 7.04 -16.74
CA ASP A 163 -20.45 7.34 -16.43
C ASP A 163 -20.93 8.66 -17.04
N ARG A 164 -20.20 9.75 -16.79
CA ARG A 164 -20.54 11.09 -17.26
C ARG A 164 -20.56 11.24 -18.79
N LEU A 165 -19.75 10.47 -19.51
CA LEU A 165 -19.63 10.55 -20.97
C LEU A 165 -20.47 9.50 -21.68
N CYS A 166 -20.71 8.36 -21.06
CA CYS A 166 -21.36 7.20 -21.69
C CYS A 166 -22.86 7.12 -21.37
N ILE A 167 -23.31 7.78 -20.30
CA ILE A 167 -24.72 7.94 -19.94
C ILE A 167 -25.14 9.37 -20.27
N ASP A 168 -26.26 9.51 -20.98
CA ASP A 168 -26.85 10.80 -21.32
C ASP A 168 -27.20 11.54 -20.03
N GLN A 169 -26.59 12.70 -19.80
CA GLN A 169 -26.81 13.46 -18.56
C GLN A 169 -27.96 14.47 -18.68
N GLN A 170 -28.43 14.73 -19.89
CA GLN A 170 -29.40 15.79 -20.23
C GLN A 170 -30.81 15.24 -20.43
N ASP A 171 -30.94 14.06 -21.04
CA ASP A 171 -32.22 13.36 -21.20
C ASP A 171 -32.46 12.44 -19.99
N ASP A 172 -33.41 12.81 -19.12
CA ASP A 172 -33.67 12.09 -17.86
C ASP A 172 -34.12 10.64 -18.07
N ASP A 173 -34.85 10.35 -19.15
CA ASP A 173 -35.28 8.99 -19.47
C ASP A 173 -34.09 8.13 -19.92
N ARG A 174 -33.22 8.67 -20.77
CA ARG A 174 -31.97 7.99 -21.18
C ARG A 174 -30.99 7.85 -20.03
N LYS A 175 -30.88 8.87 -19.17
CA LYS A 175 -30.07 8.85 -17.96
C LYS A 175 -30.53 7.73 -17.03
N ARG A 176 -31.82 7.67 -16.76
CA ARG A 176 -32.44 6.63 -15.94
C ARG A 176 -32.21 5.24 -16.53
N ARG A 177 -32.46 5.05 -17.83
CA ARG A 177 -32.22 3.77 -18.51
C ARG A 177 -30.73 3.38 -18.51
N GLY A 178 -29.82 4.35 -18.67
CA GLY A 178 -28.38 4.15 -18.60
C GLY A 178 -27.89 3.73 -17.21
N ILE A 179 -28.38 4.39 -16.15
CA ILE A 179 -28.08 4.02 -14.76
C ILE A 179 -28.64 2.64 -14.43
N GLN A 180 -29.89 2.36 -14.83
CA GLN A 180 -30.49 1.03 -14.67
C GLN A 180 -29.73 -0.04 -15.48
N GLY A 181 -29.07 0.37 -16.56
CA GLY A 181 -28.24 -0.46 -17.41
C GLY A 181 -26.81 -0.70 -16.94
N LEU A 182 -26.41 -0.19 -15.77
CA LEU A 182 -25.00 -0.19 -15.33
C LEU A 182 -24.38 -1.61 -15.29
N ALA A 183 -25.16 -2.60 -14.86
CA ALA A 183 -24.71 -4.00 -14.86
C ALA A 183 -24.36 -4.51 -16.26
N GLY A 184 -25.06 -4.07 -17.31
CA GLY A 184 -24.73 -4.42 -18.70
C GLY A 184 -23.42 -3.79 -19.18
N PHE A 185 -23.10 -2.56 -18.78
CA PHE A 185 -21.80 -1.96 -19.06
C PHE A 185 -20.65 -2.73 -18.38
N LEU A 186 -20.85 -3.16 -17.13
CA LEU A 186 -19.89 -4.00 -16.41
C LEU A 186 -19.73 -5.37 -17.07
N ALA A 187 -20.84 -6.00 -17.48
CA ALA A 187 -20.85 -7.30 -18.16
C ALA A 187 -20.15 -7.28 -19.53
N THR A 188 -20.22 -6.17 -20.26
CA THR A 188 -19.58 -6.00 -21.57
C THR A 188 -18.15 -5.45 -21.51
N SER A 189 -17.72 -4.98 -20.33
CA SER A 189 -16.36 -4.51 -20.09
C SER A 189 -15.38 -5.67 -19.94
N LYS A 190 -14.22 -5.58 -20.60
CA LYS A 190 -13.14 -6.60 -20.51
C LYS A 190 -12.40 -6.54 -19.18
N LYS A 191 -12.18 -5.33 -18.65
CA LYS A 191 -11.40 -5.07 -17.43
C LYS A 191 -12.03 -4.00 -16.56
N LEU A 192 -11.81 -4.06 -15.26
CA LEU A 192 -12.12 -3.00 -14.31
C LEU A 192 -10.83 -2.27 -13.92
N LEU A 193 -10.73 -0.97 -14.22
CA LEU A 193 -9.63 -0.13 -13.75
C LEU A 193 -10.15 0.75 -12.60
N VAL A 194 -9.69 0.48 -11.39
CA VAL A 194 -10.07 1.21 -10.17
C VAL A 194 -9.04 2.30 -9.89
N LEU A 195 -9.44 3.56 -10.05
CA LEU A 195 -8.65 4.73 -9.67
C LEU A 195 -8.76 4.94 -8.16
N TRP A 196 -7.92 4.21 -7.42
CA TRP A 196 -8.09 4.06 -5.99
C TRP A 196 -7.68 5.29 -5.19
N THR A 197 -8.53 5.59 -4.22
CA THR A 197 -8.39 6.57 -3.15
C THR A 197 -9.10 6.03 -1.91
N PRO A 198 -8.85 6.56 -0.70
CA PRO A 198 -9.60 6.19 0.50
C PRO A 198 -11.12 6.35 0.37
N LYS A 199 -11.59 7.22 -0.54
CA LYS A 199 -13.00 7.50 -0.78
C LYS A 199 -13.64 6.59 -1.82
N THR A 200 -12.87 5.74 -2.49
CA THR A 200 -13.40 4.88 -3.55
C THR A 200 -14.41 3.89 -2.96
N PHE A 201 -14.08 3.26 -1.84
CA PHE A 201 -14.94 2.25 -1.22
C PHE A 201 -15.94 2.79 -0.21
N THR A 202 -15.94 4.10 0.03
CA THR A 202 -17.03 4.74 0.77
C THR A 202 -18.24 4.97 -0.13
N ARG A 203 -18.17 4.72 -1.45
CA ARG A 203 -19.27 4.91 -2.39
C ARG A 203 -19.91 3.58 -2.75
N LEU A 204 -21.24 3.54 -2.67
CA LEU A 204 -22.03 2.35 -2.96
C LEU A 204 -21.79 1.81 -4.38
N TRP A 205 -21.81 2.68 -5.39
CA TRP A 205 -21.61 2.28 -6.79
C TRP A 205 -20.22 1.70 -7.06
N CYS A 206 -19.15 2.30 -6.52
CA CYS A 206 -17.80 1.75 -6.68
C CYS A 206 -17.67 0.35 -6.04
N ALA A 207 -18.27 0.14 -4.87
CA ALA A 207 -18.30 -1.17 -4.23
C ALA A 207 -19.07 -2.19 -5.08
N PHE A 208 -20.21 -1.79 -5.65
CA PHE A 208 -21.01 -2.60 -6.56
C PHE A 208 -20.26 -2.97 -7.85
N GLU A 209 -19.52 -2.04 -8.45
CA GLU A 209 -18.71 -2.28 -9.65
C GLU A 209 -17.63 -3.35 -9.39
N LEU A 210 -16.95 -3.25 -8.23
CA LEU A 210 -15.99 -4.25 -7.79
C LEU A 210 -16.66 -5.61 -7.56
N ALA A 211 -17.83 -5.62 -6.92
CA ALA A 211 -18.65 -6.81 -6.71
C ALA A 211 -18.91 -7.57 -8.01
N HIS A 212 -19.31 -6.83 -9.05
CA HIS A 212 -19.66 -7.42 -10.33
C HIS A 212 -18.49 -8.18 -10.94
N PHE A 213 -17.28 -7.61 -10.91
CA PHE A 213 -16.08 -8.25 -11.45
C PHE A 213 -15.61 -9.43 -10.60
N LEU A 214 -15.96 -9.47 -9.32
CA LEU A 214 -15.61 -10.56 -8.41
C LEU A 214 -16.44 -11.82 -8.56
N ARG A 215 -17.60 -11.73 -9.20
CA ARG A 215 -18.49 -12.86 -9.32
C ARG A 215 -17.84 -13.99 -10.13
N PRO A 216 -18.03 -15.26 -9.76
CA PRO A 216 -17.58 -16.38 -10.59
C PRO A 216 -18.13 -16.29 -12.02
N GLU A 217 -19.38 -15.82 -12.17
CA GLU A 217 -20.00 -15.64 -13.50
C GLU A 217 -19.35 -14.53 -14.35
N SER A 218 -18.51 -13.67 -13.75
CA SER A 218 -17.74 -12.68 -14.51
C SER A 218 -16.64 -13.31 -15.36
N GLY A 219 -16.34 -14.60 -15.16
CA GLY A 219 -15.31 -15.34 -15.89
C GLY A 219 -13.89 -14.99 -15.48
N GLY A 220 -13.70 -14.45 -14.26
CA GLY A 220 -12.37 -14.08 -13.77
C GLY A 220 -11.78 -12.87 -14.48
N LYS A 221 -12.62 -11.93 -14.92
CA LYS A 221 -12.16 -10.70 -15.57
C LYS A 221 -11.19 -9.92 -14.66
N PRO A 222 -10.10 -9.38 -15.21
CA PRO A 222 -9.07 -8.75 -14.40
C PRO A 222 -9.56 -7.43 -13.79
N VAL A 223 -9.24 -7.25 -12.51
CA VAL A 223 -9.37 -6.01 -11.77
C VAL A 223 -7.98 -5.40 -11.58
N GLU A 224 -7.78 -4.21 -12.10
CA GLU A 224 -6.52 -3.46 -11.96
C GLU A 224 -6.75 -2.26 -11.05
N ILE A 225 -5.98 -2.18 -9.95
CA ILE A 225 -6.03 -1.04 -9.03
C ILE A 225 -4.87 -0.09 -9.32
N LEU A 226 -5.19 1.19 -9.49
CA LEU A 226 -4.20 2.26 -9.65
C LEU A 226 -4.39 3.32 -8.56
N PRO A 227 -3.53 3.36 -7.54
CA PRO A 227 -3.57 4.42 -6.54
C PRO A 227 -3.28 5.77 -7.17
N VAL A 228 -4.22 6.70 -7.05
CA VAL A 228 -4.07 8.05 -7.57
C VAL A 228 -2.86 8.79 -6.94
N PRO A 229 -2.60 8.71 -5.62
CA PRO A 229 -1.42 9.35 -5.02
C PRO A 229 -0.10 8.77 -5.53
N LEU A 230 -0.05 7.46 -5.82
CA LEU A 230 1.14 6.81 -6.36
C LEU A 230 1.50 7.36 -7.73
N ALA A 231 0.51 7.57 -8.60
CA ALA A 231 0.74 8.17 -9.90
C ALA A 231 1.32 9.59 -9.82
N LEU A 232 0.88 10.39 -8.83
CA LEU A 232 1.45 11.73 -8.58
C LEU A 232 2.88 11.66 -8.09
N LEU A 233 3.15 10.75 -7.14
CA LEU A 233 4.50 10.54 -6.60
C LEU A 233 5.48 10.15 -7.71
N LEU A 234 5.02 9.26 -8.58
CA LEU A 234 5.75 8.78 -9.75
C LEU A 234 6.00 9.89 -10.78
N MET A 235 4.97 10.69 -11.13
CA MET A 235 5.14 11.86 -11.99
C MET A 235 6.15 12.86 -11.41
N LEU A 236 6.05 13.15 -10.12
CA LEU A 236 6.95 14.08 -9.43
C LEU A 236 8.39 13.54 -9.39
N THR A 237 8.55 12.23 -9.24
CA THR A 237 9.85 11.56 -9.36
C THR A 237 10.44 11.77 -10.76
N CYS A 238 9.63 11.65 -11.82
CA CYS A 238 10.10 11.94 -13.18
C CYS A 238 10.48 13.40 -13.40
N VAL A 239 9.69 14.34 -12.88
CA VAL A 239 10.03 15.78 -12.96
C VAL A 239 11.33 16.07 -12.22
N LEU A 240 11.50 15.53 -11.00
CA LEU A 240 12.73 15.65 -10.23
C LEU A 240 13.94 15.08 -10.97
N ASN A 241 13.80 13.89 -11.53
CA ASN A 241 14.84 13.27 -12.35
C ASN A 241 15.16 14.14 -13.57
N LEU A 242 14.16 14.58 -14.32
CA LEU A 242 14.35 15.44 -15.49
C LEU A 242 15.11 16.72 -15.12
N VAL A 243 14.74 17.39 -14.03
CA VAL A 243 15.41 18.60 -13.55
C VAL A 243 16.85 18.31 -13.13
N PHE A 244 17.08 17.25 -12.36
CA PHE A 244 18.41 16.85 -11.89
C PHE A 244 19.35 16.54 -13.05
N TRP A 245 18.91 15.73 -14.02
CA TRP A 245 19.73 15.36 -15.17
C TRP A 245 19.91 16.51 -16.15
N SER A 246 18.90 17.37 -16.33
CA SER A 246 19.05 18.60 -17.14
C SER A 246 20.13 19.53 -16.55
N PHE A 247 20.17 19.68 -15.22
CA PHE A 247 21.22 20.41 -14.53
C PHE A 247 22.60 19.78 -14.77
N PHE A 248 22.71 18.46 -14.61
CA PHE A 248 23.95 17.73 -14.86
C PHE A 248 24.44 17.89 -16.31
N HIS A 249 23.53 17.86 -17.28
CA HIS A 249 23.85 18.10 -18.69
C HIS A 249 24.32 19.52 -18.98
N ILE A 250 23.66 20.54 -18.42
CA ILE A 250 24.09 21.93 -18.56
C ILE A 250 25.49 22.12 -17.98
N TRP A 251 25.74 21.53 -16.80
CA TRP A 251 27.06 21.56 -16.16
C TRP A 251 28.14 20.93 -17.04
N LEU A 252 27.93 19.70 -17.51
CA LEU A 252 28.88 19.01 -18.40
C LEU A 252 29.08 19.74 -19.74
N HIS A 253 28.02 20.32 -20.30
CA HIS A 253 28.13 21.08 -21.54
C HIS A 253 29.07 22.27 -21.36
N ILE A 254 28.90 23.02 -20.28
CA ILE A 254 29.73 24.20 -19.99
C ILE A 254 31.19 23.79 -19.77
N GLU A 255 31.44 22.74 -18.99
CA GLU A 255 32.78 22.20 -18.79
C GLU A 255 33.42 21.74 -20.13
N SER A 256 32.65 21.08 -21.00
CA SER A 256 33.14 20.64 -22.31
C SER A 256 33.52 21.81 -23.23
N THR A 257 32.75 22.91 -23.19
CA THR A 257 33.04 24.11 -23.98
C THR A 257 34.19 24.94 -23.41
N ALA A 258 34.34 24.96 -22.09
CA ALA A 258 35.42 25.68 -21.39
C ALA A 258 36.80 25.04 -21.60
N ASN A 259 36.86 23.76 -21.98
CA ASN A 259 38.13 23.08 -22.27
C ASN A 259 38.72 23.36 -23.67
N GLY A 260 38.06 24.18 -24.49
CA GLY A 260 38.57 24.65 -25.80
C GLY A 260 39.37 25.95 -25.75
N GLU A 261 39.10 26.82 -24.78
CA GLU A 261 39.88 28.01 -24.45
C GLU A 261 39.87 28.13 -22.93
N LEU A 262 41.05 28.16 -22.31
CA LEU A 262 41.27 28.17 -20.86
C LEU A 262 40.39 29.22 -20.15
N VAL A 263 39.17 28.85 -19.78
CA VAL A 263 38.36 29.65 -18.85
C VAL A 263 39.06 29.50 -17.50
N SER A 264 39.72 30.58 -17.07
CA SER A 264 40.30 30.68 -15.73
C SER A 264 39.28 30.21 -14.68
N GLY A 265 39.69 29.35 -13.75
CA GLY A 265 38.82 28.62 -12.80
C GLY A 265 37.84 29.42 -11.92
N GLU A 266 37.77 30.75 -12.06
CA GLU A 266 36.69 31.58 -11.53
C GLU A 266 35.38 31.42 -12.32
N GLY A 267 35.42 31.16 -13.63
CA GLY A 267 34.22 31.02 -14.47
C GLY A 267 33.36 29.80 -14.13
N ASP A 268 34.00 28.65 -13.89
CA ASP A 268 33.33 27.39 -13.55
C ASP A 268 32.56 27.48 -12.23
N PHE A 269 33.11 28.20 -11.25
CA PHE A 269 32.47 28.41 -9.96
C PHE A 269 31.15 29.17 -10.10
N TRP A 270 31.14 30.28 -10.85
CA TRP A 270 29.94 31.12 -10.99
C TRP A 270 28.81 30.43 -11.77
N VAL A 271 29.15 29.58 -12.72
CA VAL A 271 28.18 28.77 -13.47
C VAL A 271 27.52 27.74 -12.57
N VAL A 272 28.31 26.94 -11.85
CA VAL A 272 27.80 25.93 -10.91
C VAL A 272 26.95 26.60 -9.84
N PHE A 273 27.45 27.71 -9.29
CA PHE A 273 26.73 28.49 -8.28
C PHE A 273 25.39 29.03 -8.81
N SER A 274 25.36 29.60 -10.02
CA SER A 274 24.14 30.12 -10.65
C SER A 274 23.13 29.00 -10.90
N ALA A 275 23.59 27.87 -11.41
CA ALA A 275 22.72 26.73 -11.66
C ALA A 275 22.19 26.13 -10.34
N LEU A 276 23.01 26.02 -9.29
CA LEU A 276 22.54 25.62 -7.96
C LEU A 276 21.48 26.59 -7.40
N ILE A 277 21.65 27.91 -7.59
CA ILE A 277 20.66 28.91 -7.17
C ILE A 277 19.32 28.75 -7.90
N VAL A 278 19.36 28.47 -9.21
CA VAL A 278 18.13 28.34 -10.02
C VAL A 278 17.40 27.03 -9.72
N PHE A 279 18.13 25.91 -9.62
CA PHE A 279 17.52 24.58 -9.52
C PHE A 279 17.28 24.11 -8.09
N SER A 280 18.03 24.60 -7.09
CA SER A 280 17.83 24.22 -5.69
C SER A 280 16.43 24.53 -5.16
N PRO A 281 15.81 25.70 -5.43
CA PRO A 281 14.43 25.98 -5.02
C PRO A 281 13.43 25.00 -5.65
N VAL A 282 13.57 24.72 -6.95
CA VAL A 282 12.69 23.77 -7.66
C VAL A 282 12.84 22.38 -7.09
N PHE A 283 14.08 21.93 -6.87
CA PHE A 283 14.38 20.65 -6.26
C PHE A 283 13.79 20.57 -4.84
N ALA A 284 14.03 21.57 -3.99
CA ALA A 284 13.51 21.63 -2.63
C ALA A 284 11.97 21.58 -2.57
N VAL A 285 11.29 22.35 -3.43
CA VAL A 285 9.82 22.33 -3.52
C VAL A 285 9.32 20.97 -3.99
N CYS A 286 9.86 20.45 -5.10
CA CYS A 286 9.43 19.17 -5.64
C CYS A 286 9.71 18.02 -4.66
N TYR A 287 10.84 18.04 -3.97
CA TYR A 287 11.22 17.01 -3.00
C TYR A 287 10.34 17.08 -1.74
N THR A 288 10.02 18.28 -1.27
CA THR A 288 9.09 18.49 -0.15
C THR A 288 7.69 18.02 -0.50
N LEU A 289 7.21 18.32 -1.72
CA LEU A 289 5.94 17.81 -2.23
C LEU A 289 5.94 16.28 -2.34
N GLN A 290 7.04 15.69 -2.82
CA GLN A 290 7.21 14.25 -2.96
C GLN A 290 7.12 13.56 -1.58
N ALA A 291 7.86 14.07 -0.59
CA ALA A 291 7.80 13.58 0.77
C ALA A 291 6.40 13.75 1.39
N SER A 292 5.74 14.90 1.18
CA SER A 292 4.39 15.16 1.71
C SER A 292 3.33 14.22 1.13
N ILE A 293 3.33 14.01 -0.19
CA ILE A 293 2.42 13.10 -0.88
C ILE A 293 2.74 11.65 -0.51
N GLY A 294 4.02 11.28 -0.45
CA GLY A 294 4.45 9.94 -0.06
C GLY A 294 4.02 9.58 1.36
N ILE A 295 4.17 10.50 2.31
CA ILE A 295 3.70 10.31 3.70
C ILE A 295 2.19 10.09 3.74
N ASP A 296 1.41 10.92 3.04
CA ASP A 296 -0.05 10.77 2.97
C ASP A 296 -0.42 9.43 2.33
N HIS A 297 0.22 9.06 1.23
CA HIS A 297 -0.02 7.80 0.54
C HIS A 297 0.23 6.59 1.46
N VAL A 298 1.34 6.58 2.20
CA VAL A 298 1.62 5.47 3.14
C VAL A 298 0.64 5.46 4.31
N ARG A 299 0.22 6.63 4.83
CA ARG A 299 -0.82 6.71 5.86
C ARG A 299 -2.15 6.13 5.36
N GLU A 300 -2.54 6.48 4.14
CA GLU A 300 -3.74 5.96 3.50
C GLU A 300 -3.68 4.44 3.34
N LEU A 301 -2.54 3.90 2.88
CA LEU A 301 -2.31 2.45 2.79
C LEU A 301 -2.35 1.74 4.15
N ARG A 302 -1.87 2.37 5.24
CA ARG A 302 -1.97 1.80 6.59
C ARG A 302 -3.39 1.78 7.11
N ASN A 303 -4.13 2.87 6.91
CA ASN A 303 -5.51 2.96 7.34
C ASN A 303 -6.43 2.05 6.51
N LEU A 304 -6.00 1.71 5.28
CA LEU A 304 -6.71 0.82 4.38
C LEU A 304 -7.01 -0.54 5.01
N GLU A 305 -6.08 -1.13 5.75
CA GLU A 305 -6.33 -2.42 6.43
C GLU A 305 -7.51 -2.32 7.41
N GLY A 306 -7.60 -1.20 8.15
CA GLY A 306 -8.73 -0.91 9.02
C GLY A 306 -10.03 -0.72 8.24
N TYR A 307 -9.99 0.06 7.15
CA TYR A 307 -11.15 0.27 6.28
C TYR A 307 -11.63 -1.03 5.62
N THR A 308 -10.70 -1.91 5.23
CA THR A 308 -11.05 -3.19 4.63
C THR A 308 -11.65 -4.11 5.66
N ARG A 309 -11.04 -4.27 6.84
CA ARG A 309 -11.55 -5.18 7.88
C ARG A 309 -12.97 -4.82 8.32
N ASN A 310 -13.26 -3.52 8.39
CA ASN A 310 -14.55 -3.00 8.85
C ASN A 310 -15.49 -2.61 7.70
N PHE A 311 -15.15 -2.92 6.43
CA PHE A 311 -15.99 -2.55 5.29
C PHE A 311 -17.38 -3.16 5.42
N SER A 312 -18.43 -2.34 5.35
CA SER A 312 -19.78 -2.81 5.10
C SER A 312 -20.45 -2.00 4.00
N VAL A 313 -21.14 -2.67 3.09
CA VAL A 313 -21.98 -2.03 2.07
C VAL A 313 -23.08 -1.17 2.68
N ARG A 314 -23.46 -1.46 3.93
CA ARG A 314 -24.44 -0.68 4.69
C ARG A 314 -23.95 0.72 4.99
N ASP A 315 -22.65 0.86 5.24
CA ASP A 315 -22.01 2.15 5.52
C ASP A 315 -21.63 2.91 4.23
N ALA A 316 -21.71 2.27 3.06
CA ALA A 316 -21.38 2.89 1.79
C ALA A 316 -22.38 4.01 1.44
N GLU A 317 -21.88 5.16 1.01
CA GLU A 317 -22.67 6.35 0.71
C GLU A 317 -23.31 6.29 -0.69
N CYS A 318 -24.58 6.71 -0.77
CA CYS A 318 -25.37 6.91 -1.99
C CYS A 318 -25.83 8.37 -2.07
N PHE A 319 -25.81 8.97 -3.27
CA PHE A 319 -26.26 10.35 -3.47
C PHE A 319 -27.74 10.49 -3.13
N CYS A 320 -28.59 9.61 -3.66
CA CYS A 320 -30.04 9.64 -3.44
C CYS A 320 -30.39 9.67 -1.94
N CYS A 321 -29.69 8.89 -1.12
CA CYS A 321 -29.94 8.78 0.32
C CYS A 321 -29.52 10.05 1.07
N LYS A 322 -28.40 10.68 0.65
CA LYS A 322 -27.88 11.91 1.26
C LYS A 322 -28.78 13.12 1.03
N VAL A 323 -29.49 13.15 -0.10
CA VAL A 323 -30.43 14.23 -0.44
C VAL A 323 -31.87 13.90 -0.05
N GLY A 324 -32.09 12.85 0.76
CA GLY A 324 -33.43 12.47 1.20
C GLY A 324 -34.36 12.03 0.08
N HIS A 325 -33.81 11.42 -0.98
CA HIS A 325 -34.54 10.98 -2.19
C HIS A 325 -35.22 12.11 -2.98
N VAL A 326 -34.77 13.35 -2.80
CA VAL A 326 -35.26 14.52 -3.55
C VAL A 326 -34.07 15.24 -4.17
N HIS A 327 -34.09 15.46 -5.48
CA HIS A 327 -32.99 16.14 -6.18
C HIS A 327 -32.91 17.60 -5.72
N PRO A 328 -31.74 18.11 -5.30
CA PRO A 328 -31.62 19.44 -4.70
C PRO A 328 -31.97 20.57 -5.67
N ASP A 329 -31.67 20.41 -6.95
CA ASP A 329 -31.88 21.47 -7.95
C ASP A 329 -33.26 21.44 -8.61
N THR A 330 -33.84 20.25 -8.82
CA THR A 330 -35.11 20.09 -9.56
C THR A 330 -36.30 19.85 -8.64
N GLY A 331 -36.06 19.42 -7.40
CA GLY A 331 -37.11 19.03 -6.45
C GLY A 331 -37.82 17.72 -6.78
N GLU A 332 -37.37 16.99 -7.80
CA GLU A 332 -37.98 15.73 -8.23
C GLU A 332 -37.55 14.55 -7.34
N GLU A 333 -38.41 13.55 -7.21
CA GLU A 333 -38.12 12.32 -6.47
C GLU A 333 -37.10 11.46 -7.22
N VAL A 334 -36.03 11.06 -6.52
CA VAL A 334 -34.94 10.26 -7.09
C VAL A 334 -35.04 8.83 -6.58
N LEU A 335 -34.94 7.85 -7.49
CA LEU A 335 -34.91 6.43 -7.14
C LEU A 335 -33.80 6.13 -6.12
N CYS A 336 -34.06 5.18 -5.24
CA CYS A 336 -33.10 4.75 -4.24
C CYS A 336 -32.04 3.81 -4.84
N ASP A 337 -30.85 4.34 -5.12
CA ASP A 337 -29.66 3.58 -5.54
C ASP A 337 -29.37 2.41 -4.59
N ARG A 338 -29.52 2.62 -3.28
CA ARG A 338 -29.28 1.57 -2.28
C ARG A 338 -30.24 0.40 -2.43
N ALA A 339 -31.53 0.67 -2.59
CA ALA A 339 -32.53 -0.37 -2.81
C ALA A 339 -32.22 -1.17 -4.08
N LEU A 340 -31.87 -0.48 -5.16
CA LEU A 340 -31.53 -1.07 -6.45
C LEU A 340 -30.27 -1.96 -6.37
N VAL A 341 -29.21 -1.47 -5.73
CA VAL A 341 -27.98 -2.25 -5.51
C VAL A 341 -28.25 -3.45 -4.62
N TYR A 342 -28.95 -3.28 -3.50
CA TYR A 342 -29.23 -4.37 -2.56
C TYR A 342 -30.04 -5.47 -3.21
N GLN A 343 -31.04 -5.13 -4.00
CA GLN A 343 -31.83 -6.11 -4.70
C GLN A 343 -31.02 -6.87 -5.76
N THR A 344 -30.10 -6.17 -6.42
CA THR A 344 -29.18 -6.79 -7.36
C THR A 344 -28.20 -7.73 -6.64
N LEU A 345 -27.62 -7.31 -5.51
CA LEU A 345 -26.78 -8.15 -4.65
C LEU A 345 -27.55 -9.36 -4.12
N ARG A 346 -28.81 -9.20 -3.74
CA ARG A 346 -29.68 -10.30 -3.32
C ARG A 346 -29.80 -11.34 -4.43
N ARG A 347 -29.96 -10.93 -5.68
CA ARG A 347 -29.98 -11.87 -6.81
C ARG A 347 -28.65 -12.58 -7.04
N TRP A 348 -27.54 -11.88 -6.83
CA TRP A 348 -26.20 -12.44 -7.10
C TRP A 348 -25.69 -13.38 -6.01
N TYR A 349 -25.95 -13.06 -4.74
CA TYR A 349 -25.36 -13.77 -3.60
C TYR A 349 -26.32 -14.76 -2.91
N THR A 350 -27.58 -14.85 -3.34
CA THR A 350 -28.51 -15.86 -2.81
C THR A 350 -28.39 -17.14 -3.64
N GLN A 351 -27.61 -18.12 -3.16
CA GLN A 351 -27.33 -19.37 -3.90
C GLN A 351 -28.37 -20.49 -3.67
N SER A 352 -29.15 -20.47 -2.57
CA SER A 352 -30.21 -21.48 -2.32
C SER A 352 -31.48 -20.90 -1.67
N GLU A 353 -32.62 -21.59 -1.80
CA GLU A 353 -33.85 -21.23 -1.07
C GLU A 353 -33.71 -21.36 0.46
N ALA A 354 -32.82 -22.24 0.94
CA ALA A 354 -32.55 -22.42 2.36
C ALA A 354 -31.77 -21.24 2.99
N ASP A 355 -31.05 -20.45 2.17
CA ASP A 355 -30.35 -19.24 2.61
C ASP A 355 -31.29 -18.03 2.69
N ARG A 356 -32.37 -18.02 1.88
CA ARG A 356 -33.42 -16.98 1.95
C ARG A 356 -34.13 -16.94 3.30
N ALA A 357 -34.18 -18.07 4.01
CA ALA A 357 -34.92 -18.23 5.26
C ALA A 357 -34.11 -17.87 6.53
N ARG A 358 -32.77 -17.80 6.46
CA ARG A 358 -31.90 -17.67 7.65
C ARG A 358 -31.49 -16.23 8.02
N SER A 359 -31.57 -15.28 7.09
CA SER A 359 -31.42 -13.84 7.38
C SER A 359 -31.94 -13.02 6.19
N MET A 360 -32.80 -12.02 6.47
CA MET A 360 -33.35 -11.12 5.45
C MET A 360 -32.26 -10.34 4.67
N GLU A 361 -31.06 -10.20 5.27
CA GLU A 361 -29.93 -9.46 4.71
C GLU A 361 -28.65 -10.29 4.53
N GLY A 362 -28.69 -11.63 4.66
CA GLY A 362 -27.48 -12.46 4.59
C GLY A 362 -26.66 -12.30 3.30
N HIS A 363 -27.31 -11.94 2.20
CA HIS A 363 -26.66 -11.62 0.91
C HIS A 363 -25.72 -10.40 0.99
N LEU A 364 -26.02 -9.42 1.85
CA LEU A 364 -25.15 -8.25 2.08
C LEU A 364 -23.91 -8.66 2.88
N ASP A 365 -24.06 -9.58 3.84
CA ASP A 365 -22.92 -10.07 4.63
C ASP A 365 -21.97 -10.92 3.78
N SER A 366 -22.53 -11.78 2.90
CA SER A 366 -21.73 -12.51 1.91
C SER A 366 -20.98 -11.57 0.97
N PHE A 367 -21.63 -10.50 0.53
CA PHE A 367 -21.01 -9.46 -0.26
C PHE A 367 -19.87 -8.75 0.49
N ASP A 368 -20.12 -8.34 1.74
CA ASP A 368 -19.12 -7.70 2.59
C ASP A 368 -17.89 -8.61 2.76
N VAL A 369 -18.09 -9.91 3.03
CA VAL A 369 -17.00 -10.90 3.12
C VAL A 369 -16.22 -11.00 1.81
N ALA A 370 -16.90 -11.06 0.66
CA ALA A 370 -16.24 -11.15 -0.65
C ALA A 370 -15.38 -9.91 -0.95
N VAL A 371 -15.89 -8.70 -0.67
CA VAL A 371 -15.12 -7.46 -0.83
C VAL A 371 -13.93 -7.44 0.13
N ARG A 372 -14.14 -7.78 1.40
CA ARG A 372 -13.07 -7.84 2.41
C ARG A 372 -11.94 -8.75 2.00
N GLU A 373 -12.25 -9.96 1.53
CA GLU A 373 -11.22 -10.92 1.10
C GLU A 373 -10.51 -10.49 -0.19
N LEU A 374 -11.23 -10.00 -1.19
CA LEU A 374 -10.56 -9.47 -2.39
C LEU A 374 -9.62 -8.34 -2.02
N MET A 375 -10.12 -7.39 -1.24
CA MET A 375 -9.35 -6.22 -0.86
C MET A 375 -8.11 -6.67 -0.08
N ARG A 376 -8.25 -7.64 0.82
CA ARG A 376 -7.11 -8.27 1.48
C ARG A 376 -6.13 -8.83 0.45
N LEU A 377 -6.56 -9.64 -0.51
CA LEU A 377 -5.69 -10.23 -1.55
C LEU A 377 -5.00 -9.17 -2.41
N LEU A 378 -5.76 -8.25 -3.01
CA LEU A 378 -5.23 -7.18 -3.87
C LEU A 378 -4.29 -6.26 -3.10
N PHE A 379 -4.55 -6.02 -1.81
CA PHE A 379 -3.68 -5.19 -1.00
C PHE A 379 -2.47 -5.97 -0.48
N THR A 380 -2.58 -7.23 -0.05
CA THR A 380 -1.40 -7.99 0.39
C THR A 380 -0.46 -8.30 -0.77
N GLU A 381 -0.97 -8.59 -1.95
CA GLU A 381 -0.17 -8.98 -3.11
C GLU A 381 0.27 -7.78 -3.97
N GLY A 382 -0.57 -6.74 -4.09
CA GLY A 382 -0.33 -5.64 -5.02
C GLY A 382 0.17 -4.34 -4.38
N LEU A 383 -0.36 -3.94 -3.22
CA LEU A 383 -0.19 -2.58 -2.67
C LEU A 383 0.53 -2.52 -1.32
N GLY A 384 0.56 -3.64 -0.59
CA GLY A 384 1.08 -3.76 0.77
C GLY A 384 2.61 -3.73 0.82
N SER A 385 3.28 -4.13 -0.26
CA SER A 385 4.72 -3.88 -0.43
C SER A 385 5.03 -2.37 -0.52
N GLY A 386 4.06 -1.57 -0.97
CA GLY A 386 4.23 -0.17 -1.35
C GLY A 386 5.05 0.02 -2.62
N THR A 387 5.35 -1.06 -3.36
CA THR A 387 6.09 -0.98 -4.63
C THR A 387 5.10 -0.86 -5.79
N PRO A 388 5.25 0.11 -6.69
CA PRO A 388 4.40 0.21 -7.87
C PRO A 388 4.52 -1.05 -8.74
N PRO A 389 3.49 -1.34 -9.57
CA PRO A 389 3.62 -2.33 -10.63
C PRO A 389 4.88 -2.08 -11.46
N LEU A 390 5.65 -3.13 -11.74
CA LEU A 390 6.92 -3.04 -12.48
C LEU A 390 6.77 -2.27 -13.79
N ARG A 391 5.64 -2.45 -14.51
CA ARG A 391 5.34 -1.69 -15.74
C ARG A 391 5.35 -0.17 -15.55
N LEU A 392 4.86 0.34 -14.41
CA LEU A 392 4.84 1.77 -14.12
C LEU A 392 6.23 2.26 -13.74
N ILE A 393 6.98 1.44 -12.99
CA ILE A 393 8.38 1.72 -12.66
C ILE A 393 9.20 1.81 -13.95
N LEU A 394 9.11 0.82 -14.84
CA LEU A 394 9.84 0.77 -16.09
C LEU A 394 9.46 1.93 -17.03
N ALA A 395 8.16 2.25 -17.12
CA ALA A 395 7.69 3.40 -17.89
C ALA A 395 8.33 4.73 -17.46
N LEU A 396 8.72 4.85 -16.19
CA LEU A 396 9.20 6.10 -15.60
C LEU A 396 10.72 6.13 -15.38
N ALA A 397 11.30 5.00 -15.00
CA ALA A 397 12.73 4.83 -14.81
C ALA A 397 13.49 4.86 -16.14
N ALA A 398 12.83 4.65 -17.27
CA ALA A 398 13.42 4.78 -18.60
C ALA A 398 13.70 6.24 -19.01
N LEU A 399 13.01 7.24 -18.43
CA LEU A 399 13.15 8.62 -18.90
C LEU A 399 14.56 9.21 -18.68
N SER A 400 15.06 9.14 -17.44
CA SER A 400 16.31 9.79 -17.05
C SER A 400 17.55 9.16 -17.68
N PRO A 401 17.72 7.83 -17.66
CA PRO A 401 18.95 7.22 -18.14
C PRO A 401 19.06 7.25 -19.64
N LEU A 402 17.99 6.98 -20.38
CA LEU A 402 18.06 6.85 -21.83
C LEU A 402 18.54 8.14 -22.49
N ALA A 403 18.16 9.31 -21.96
CA ALA A 403 18.61 10.59 -22.51
C ALA A 403 20.12 10.84 -22.38
N LEU A 404 20.82 10.10 -21.51
CA LEU A 404 22.27 10.23 -21.31
C LEU A 404 23.09 9.34 -22.25
N LEU A 405 22.51 8.32 -22.86
CA LEU A 405 23.26 7.38 -23.69
C LEU A 405 24.06 8.07 -24.81
N PRO A 406 23.48 9.00 -25.59
CA PRO A 406 24.23 9.69 -26.65
C PRO A 406 25.44 10.46 -26.11
N GLN A 407 25.32 11.03 -24.90
CA GLN A 407 26.41 11.76 -24.25
C GLN A 407 27.54 10.82 -23.84
N TYR A 408 27.24 9.69 -23.21
CA TYR A 408 28.25 8.70 -22.84
C TYR A 408 28.98 8.13 -24.06
N VAL A 409 28.26 7.91 -25.15
CA VAL A 409 28.83 7.48 -26.43
C VAL A 409 29.73 8.55 -27.04
N HIS A 410 29.32 9.83 -26.98
CA HIS A 410 30.16 10.94 -27.40
C HIS A 410 31.46 11.01 -26.59
N ILE A 411 31.38 10.93 -25.26
CA ILE A 411 32.57 10.97 -24.39
C ILE A 411 33.51 9.81 -24.73
N ALA A 412 32.99 8.58 -24.80
CA ALA A 412 33.77 7.40 -25.16
C ALA A 412 34.49 7.56 -26.52
N ARG A 413 33.80 8.12 -27.53
CA ARG A 413 34.40 8.40 -28.84
C ARG A 413 35.48 9.47 -28.74
N THR A 414 35.23 10.58 -28.05
CA THR A 414 36.21 11.67 -27.93
C THR A 414 37.47 11.24 -27.18
N GLU A 415 37.35 10.39 -26.16
CA GLU A 415 38.50 9.82 -25.45
C GLU A 415 39.29 8.87 -26.36
N ALA A 416 38.59 8.03 -27.14
CA ALA A 416 39.21 7.16 -28.13
C ALA A 416 39.95 7.94 -29.24
N ASP A 417 39.37 9.04 -29.72
CA ASP A 417 40.00 9.90 -30.73
C ASP A 417 41.23 10.62 -30.17
N ARG A 418 41.16 11.11 -28.92
CA ARG A 418 42.31 11.71 -28.22
C ARG A 418 43.43 10.69 -28.01
N ALA A 419 43.08 9.47 -27.61
CA ALA A 419 44.05 8.39 -27.50
C ALA A 419 44.72 8.14 -28.86
N ARG A 420 43.97 8.00 -29.95
CA ARG A 420 44.53 7.83 -31.31
C ARG A 420 45.46 8.98 -31.73
N GLY A 421 45.14 10.22 -31.39
CA GLY A 421 45.96 11.39 -31.76
C GLY A 421 47.29 11.50 -31.01
N TRP A 422 47.51 10.76 -29.92
CA TRP A 422 48.75 10.78 -29.16
C TRP A 422 49.80 9.79 -29.66
N TRP A 423 49.39 8.82 -30.47
CA TRP A 423 50.24 7.76 -30.98
C TRP A 423 50.59 8.04 -32.44
N THR A 424 51.89 8.09 -32.76
CA THR A 424 52.37 8.41 -34.11
C THR A 424 52.95 7.19 -34.83
N GLU A 425 53.15 6.07 -34.12
CA GLU A 425 53.77 4.87 -34.68
C GLU A 425 52.76 3.78 -35.05
N PRO A 426 52.94 3.05 -36.18
CA PRO A 426 51.96 2.07 -36.70
C PRO A 426 51.66 0.88 -35.79
N TRP A 427 52.59 0.47 -34.91
CA TRP A 427 52.34 -0.65 -33.98
C TRP A 427 51.45 -0.24 -32.79
N GLU A 428 51.23 1.05 -32.59
CA GLU A 428 50.40 1.62 -31.52
C GLU A 428 48.92 1.73 -31.94
N GLU A 429 48.58 1.63 -33.23
CA GLU A 429 47.17 1.54 -33.69
C GLU A 429 46.46 0.32 -33.10
N ARG A 430 47.16 -0.81 -32.97
CA ARG A 430 46.65 -2.03 -32.33
C ARG A 430 46.39 -1.83 -30.83
N PHE A 431 47.24 -1.02 -30.19
CA PHE A 431 47.13 -0.69 -28.77
C PHE A 431 45.93 0.24 -28.51
N ALA A 432 45.66 1.16 -29.44
CA ALA A 432 44.49 2.03 -29.40
C ALA A 432 43.17 1.25 -29.60
N GLU A 433 43.15 0.21 -30.44
CA GLU A 433 41.99 -0.68 -30.58
C GLU A 433 41.74 -1.50 -29.30
N GLU A 434 42.78 -2.04 -28.65
CA GLU A 434 42.63 -2.79 -27.40
C GLU A 434 42.08 -1.92 -26.26
N HIS A 435 42.52 -0.66 -26.15
CA HIS A 435 42.00 0.24 -25.12
C HIS A 435 40.64 0.86 -25.47
N PHE A 436 40.25 0.93 -26.75
CA PHE A 436 38.93 1.42 -27.14
C PHE A 436 37.82 0.59 -26.48
N GLU A 437 37.93 -0.74 -26.50
CA GLU A 437 36.95 -1.61 -25.84
C GLU A 437 36.89 -1.32 -24.34
N GLU A 438 38.04 -1.11 -23.69
CA GLU A 438 38.10 -0.78 -22.27
C GLU A 438 37.36 0.53 -21.93
N TYR A 439 37.62 1.61 -22.69
CA TYR A 439 36.92 2.88 -22.51
C TYR A 439 35.42 2.77 -22.80
N PHE A 440 35.05 2.08 -23.87
CA PHE A 440 33.65 1.86 -24.22
C PHE A 440 32.91 1.12 -23.10
N TRP A 441 33.44 0.00 -22.62
CA TRP A 441 32.82 -0.76 -21.54
C TRP A 441 32.79 0.00 -20.22
N LYS A 442 33.82 0.81 -19.92
CA LYS A 442 33.82 1.70 -18.74
C LYS A 442 32.67 2.70 -18.78
N TRP A 443 32.42 3.34 -19.93
CA TRP A 443 31.34 4.31 -20.08
C TRP A 443 29.96 3.67 -20.16
N ILE A 444 29.84 2.48 -20.76
CA ILE A 444 28.60 1.69 -20.71
C ILE A 444 28.29 1.25 -19.28
N ALA A 445 29.29 0.83 -18.49
CA ALA A 445 29.10 0.53 -17.08
C ALA A 445 28.61 1.76 -16.31
N ALA A 446 29.23 2.93 -16.53
CA ALA A 446 28.79 4.21 -15.96
C ALA A 446 27.34 4.54 -16.32
N PHE A 447 26.95 4.32 -17.59
CA PHE A 447 25.58 4.50 -18.05
C PHE A 447 24.58 3.56 -17.35
N VAL A 448 24.90 2.27 -17.20
CA VAL A 448 24.03 1.27 -16.53
C VAL A 448 23.81 1.60 -15.06
N HIS A 449 24.69 2.38 -14.42
CA HIS A 449 24.48 2.87 -13.06
C HIS A 449 23.40 3.96 -12.95
N VAL A 450 23.14 4.74 -14.00
CA VAL A 450 22.15 5.83 -13.95
C VAL A 450 20.71 5.33 -13.73
N PRO A 451 20.20 4.29 -14.44
CA PRO A 451 18.94 3.65 -14.11
C PRO A 451 18.92 3.13 -12.67
N ALA A 452 20.02 2.54 -12.20
CA ALA A 452 20.12 2.02 -10.84
C ALA A 452 19.98 3.14 -9.79
N VAL A 453 20.61 4.30 -10.01
CA VAL A 453 20.47 5.48 -9.14
C VAL A 453 19.03 6.01 -9.15
N SER A 454 18.39 6.09 -10.33
CA SER A 454 17.00 6.54 -10.45
C SER A 454 16.03 5.60 -9.71
N LEU A 455 16.24 4.28 -9.84
CA LEU A 455 15.48 3.26 -9.11
C LEU A 455 15.75 3.31 -7.60
N PHE A 456 17.01 3.51 -7.20
CA PHE A 456 17.40 3.66 -5.80
C PHE A 456 16.77 4.92 -5.18
N GLN A 457 16.78 6.05 -5.87
CA GLN A 457 16.13 7.28 -5.41
C GLN A 457 14.63 7.08 -5.21
N PHE A 458 13.95 6.40 -6.14
CA PHE A 458 12.54 6.07 -5.99
C PHE A 458 12.29 5.13 -4.80
N TRP A 459 13.07 4.06 -4.68
CA TRP A 459 13.02 3.14 -3.54
C TRP A 459 13.23 3.88 -2.22
N LEU A 460 14.23 4.76 -2.17
CA LEU A 460 14.57 5.55 -1.00
C LEU A 460 13.43 6.50 -0.63
N ALA A 461 12.83 7.19 -1.60
CA ALA A 461 11.70 8.09 -1.39
C ALA A 461 10.47 7.37 -0.80
N ILE A 462 10.17 6.14 -1.28
CA ILE A 462 9.09 5.31 -0.73
C ILE A 462 9.40 4.90 0.71
N ASN A 463 10.61 4.40 0.99
CA ASN A 463 10.96 3.91 2.32
C ASN A 463 11.04 5.02 3.36
N THR A 464 11.60 6.18 3.01
CA THR A 464 11.58 7.32 3.92
C THR A 464 10.18 7.89 4.10
N SER A 465 9.31 7.85 3.09
CA SER A 465 7.89 8.16 3.27
C SER A 465 7.22 7.21 4.27
N LYS A 466 7.61 5.92 4.31
CA LYS A 466 7.12 4.98 5.34
C LYS A 466 7.55 5.37 6.74
N ILE A 467 8.79 5.82 6.91
CA ILE A 467 9.32 6.35 8.18
C ILE A 467 8.59 7.64 8.55
N GLY A 468 8.48 8.58 7.61
CA GLY A 468 7.76 9.83 7.78
C GLY A 468 6.30 9.60 8.20
N ALA A 469 5.63 8.61 7.63
CA ALA A 469 4.29 8.21 8.05
C ALA A 469 4.24 7.74 9.52
N ILE A 470 5.25 7.02 10.02
CA ILE A 470 5.34 6.65 11.46
C ILE A 470 5.57 7.89 12.31
N VAL A 471 6.59 8.68 11.99
CA VAL A 471 6.97 9.90 12.74
C VAL A 471 5.78 10.85 12.84
N SER A 472 5.03 10.98 11.74
CA SER A 472 3.88 11.87 11.66
C SER A 472 2.67 11.42 12.51
N LEU A 473 2.70 10.24 13.14
CA LEU A 473 1.71 9.85 14.16
C LEU A 473 1.97 10.56 15.50
N SER A 474 3.23 10.84 15.80
CA SER A 474 3.66 11.49 17.06
C SER A 474 3.95 12.98 16.89
N PHE A 475 4.18 13.44 15.66
CA PHE A 475 4.59 14.82 15.35
C PHE A 475 3.73 15.44 14.25
N ALA A 476 3.72 16.78 14.21
CA ALA A 476 3.10 17.52 13.12
C ALA A 476 3.69 17.10 11.76
N LYS A 477 2.84 16.96 10.74
CA LYS A 477 3.20 16.44 9.41
C LYS A 477 4.42 17.13 8.80
N TRP A 478 4.51 18.46 8.91
CA TRP A 478 5.64 19.21 8.34
C TRP A 478 6.99 18.81 8.96
N LYS A 479 7.04 18.43 10.24
CA LYS A 479 8.27 17.92 10.89
C LYS A 479 8.68 16.57 10.30
N ALA A 480 7.72 15.69 10.04
CA ALA A 480 7.97 14.42 9.38
C ALA A 480 8.44 14.60 7.93
N VAL A 481 7.86 15.57 7.20
CA VAL A 481 8.32 15.94 5.86
C VAL A 481 9.77 16.40 5.90
N VAL A 482 10.11 17.35 6.79
CA VAL A 482 11.49 17.82 6.98
C VAL A 482 12.42 16.66 7.29
N ALA A 483 12.07 15.80 8.25
CA ALA A 483 12.88 14.62 8.57
C ALA A 483 13.13 13.73 7.35
N VAL A 484 12.08 13.43 6.56
CA VAL A 484 12.20 12.64 5.32
C VAL A 484 13.12 13.30 4.31
N VAL A 485 12.97 14.61 4.06
CA VAL A 485 13.82 15.35 3.14
C VAL A 485 15.28 15.29 3.57
N PHE A 486 15.57 15.56 4.85
CA PHE A 486 16.93 15.54 5.38
C PHE A 486 17.54 14.13 5.34
N THR A 487 16.78 13.09 5.73
CA THR A 487 17.25 11.70 5.65
C THR A 487 17.60 11.31 4.23
N ASN A 488 16.78 11.69 3.25
CA ASN A 488 17.06 11.38 1.86
C ASN A 488 18.28 12.13 1.32
N ILE A 489 18.43 13.42 1.62
CA ILE A 489 19.62 14.19 1.23
C ILE A 489 20.88 13.55 1.82
N PHE A 490 20.84 13.16 3.10
CA PHE A 490 21.95 12.49 3.76
C PHE A 490 22.29 11.14 3.12
N LEU A 491 21.29 10.30 2.85
CA LEU A 491 21.50 8.98 2.25
C LEU A 491 21.94 9.06 0.79
N LEU A 492 21.39 10.00 0.01
CA LEU A 492 21.84 10.26 -1.36
C LEU A 492 23.28 10.80 -1.37
N GLY A 493 23.61 11.75 -0.49
CA GLY A 493 24.96 12.27 -0.35
C GLY A 493 25.97 11.20 0.11
N GLY A 494 25.58 10.36 1.07
CA GLY A 494 26.39 9.25 1.58
C GLY A 494 26.59 8.13 0.57
N PHE A 495 25.64 7.91 -0.35
CA PHE A 495 25.79 6.97 -1.47
C PHE A 495 26.63 7.58 -2.61
N TRP A 496 26.41 8.86 -2.93
CA TRP A 496 27.05 9.53 -4.06
C TRP A 496 28.50 9.92 -3.80
N ALA A 497 28.86 10.29 -2.57
CA ALA A 497 30.22 10.73 -2.26
C ALA A 497 31.27 9.61 -2.42
N PRO A 498 31.08 8.39 -1.88
CA PRO A 498 31.98 7.26 -2.14
C PRO A 498 31.98 6.85 -3.61
N TYR A 499 30.82 6.89 -4.28
CA TYR A 499 30.72 6.60 -5.71
C TYR A 499 31.58 7.56 -6.54
N SER A 500 31.47 8.86 -6.26
CA SER A 500 32.27 9.88 -6.92
C SER A 500 33.76 9.72 -6.61
N TYR A 501 34.09 9.27 -5.39
CA TYR A 501 35.46 8.99 -4.97
C TYR A 501 36.09 7.82 -5.72
N CYS A 502 35.32 6.76 -5.98
CA CYS A 502 35.81 5.57 -6.68
C CYS A 502 35.80 5.71 -8.21
N SER A 503 34.91 6.53 -8.77
CA SER A 503 34.65 6.55 -10.21
C SER A 503 35.38 7.66 -10.96
N PHE A 504 35.82 8.73 -10.29
CA PHE A 504 36.49 9.87 -10.92
C PHE A 504 37.96 10.00 -10.49
N PRO A 505 38.84 10.47 -11.39
CA PRO A 505 40.24 10.73 -11.05
C PRO A 505 40.36 11.75 -9.90
N LYS A 506 41.39 11.58 -9.05
CA LYS A 506 41.62 12.32 -7.79
C LYS A 506 41.61 13.85 -7.92
N GLU A 507 41.82 14.39 -9.11
CA GLU A 507 41.80 15.84 -9.38
C GLU A 507 40.37 16.42 -9.43
N ALA A 508 39.39 15.71 -10.00
CA ALA A 508 37.98 16.15 -10.06
C ALA A 508 37.30 16.14 -8.67
N LEU A 509 37.84 15.35 -7.74
CA LEU A 509 37.37 15.20 -6.37
C LEU A 509 37.54 16.44 -5.50
N LYS A 510 38.46 17.35 -5.85
CA LYS A 510 38.75 18.55 -5.05
C LYS A 510 37.58 19.54 -5.01
N PHE A 511 36.77 19.61 -6.08
CA PHE A 511 35.61 20.51 -6.16
C PHE A 511 34.31 19.88 -5.63
N LEU A 512 34.08 18.59 -5.88
CA LEU A 512 32.90 17.87 -5.35
C LEU A 512 32.95 17.74 -3.82
N GLY A 513 34.16 17.57 -3.26
CA GLY A 513 34.37 17.43 -1.83
C GLY A 513 33.89 18.64 -1.03
N VAL A 514 34.08 19.87 -1.52
CA VAL A 514 33.73 21.10 -0.77
C VAL A 514 32.21 21.32 -0.72
N GLY A 515 31.49 21.11 -1.84
CA GLY A 515 30.03 21.27 -1.90
C GLY A 515 29.28 20.22 -1.08
N VAL A 516 29.72 18.96 -1.13
CA VAL A 516 29.15 17.87 -0.33
C VAL A 516 29.51 18.04 1.15
N TYR A 517 30.75 18.43 1.47
CA TYR A 517 31.18 18.67 2.85
C TYR A 517 30.43 19.83 3.50
N PHE A 518 30.25 20.98 2.83
CA PHE A 518 29.46 22.09 3.39
C PHE A 518 27.99 21.72 3.58
N SER A 519 27.41 20.95 2.65
CA SER A 519 26.04 20.44 2.79
C SER A 519 25.93 19.48 3.97
N VAL A 520 26.86 18.53 4.11
CA VAL A 520 26.89 17.54 5.19
C VAL A 520 27.19 18.17 6.55
N VAL A 521 28.04 19.20 6.63
CA VAL A 521 28.41 19.87 7.90
C VAL A 521 27.30 20.82 8.39
N LEU A 522 26.68 21.60 7.50
CA LEU A 522 25.51 22.43 7.86
C LEU A 522 24.28 21.58 8.23
N LEU A 523 24.11 20.40 7.61
CA LEU A 523 23.00 19.48 7.90
C LEU A 523 23.28 18.53 9.07
N GLY A 524 24.55 18.20 9.34
CA GLY A 524 25.01 17.29 10.39
C GLY A 524 24.82 17.84 11.81
N THR A 525 24.97 19.15 11.98
CA THR A 525 24.81 19.82 13.27
C THR A 525 23.34 19.87 13.75
N TYR A 526 22.38 19.97 12.82
CA TYR A 526 20.94 19.88 13.14
C TYR A 526 20.42 18.44 13.23
N SER A 527 21.04 17.48 12.53
CA SER A 527 20.60 16.08 12.50
C SER A 527 21.11 15.25 13.69
N TRP A 528 22.24 15.61 14.31
CA TRP A 528 22.81 14.88 15.45
C TRP A 528 21.84 14.74 16.64
N GLN A 529 21.03 15.77 16.88
CA GLN A 529 20.03 15.76 17.96
C GLN A 529 18.81 14.89 17.65
N TYR A 530 18.49 14.67 16.36
CA TYR A 530 17.44 13.76 15.88
C TYR A 530 17.93 12.31 15.68
N TRP A 531 19.22 12.15 15.38
CA TRP A 531 19.86 10.86 15.13
C TRP A 531 19.81 9.94 16.36
N HIS A 532 20.01 10.48 17.57
CA HIS A 532 19.85 9.74 18.82
C HIS A 532 18.42 9.23 19.05
N THR A 533 17.39 9.94 18.57
CA THR A 533 15.99 9.49 18.64
C THR A 533 15.70 8.40 17.61
N LEU A 534 16.25 8.49 16.41
CA LEU A 534 16.08 7.49 15.34
C LEU A 534 16.82 6.18 15.65
N GLN A 535 18.02 6.23 16.25
CA GLN A 535 18.78 5.04 16.62
C GLN A 535 18.03 4.18 17.67
N ARG A 536 17.22 4.80 18.53
CA ARG A 536 16.34 4.11 19.49
C ARG A 536 15.12 3.45 18.82
N ILE A 537 14.64 3.97 17.69
CA ILE A 537 13.51 3.41 16.92
C ILE A 537 13.97 2.27 16.01
N PHE A 538 15.17 2.37 15.41
CA PHE A 538 15.71 1.37 14.48
C PHE A 538 16.06 0.03 15.16
N CYS A 539 16.43 0.02 16.44
CA CYS A 539 16.74 -1.23 17.15
C CYS A 539 15.52 -2.11 17.46
N TRP A 540 14.29 -1.64 17.22
CA TRP A 540 13.05 -2.38 17.58
C TRP A 540 12.08 -2.61 16.41
N GLY A 541 12.43 -2.16 15.20
CA GLY A 541 11.52 -2.18 14.04
C GLY A 541 11.44 -3.48 13.25
N ASN A 542 12.11 -4.56 13.66
CA ASN A 542 12.28 -5.75 12.81
C ASN A 542 11.97 -7.12 13.47
N THR A 543 10.98 -7.18 14.38
CA THR A 543 10.56 -8.44 15.03
C THR A 543 9.07 -8.74 14.85
N GLY A 544 8.55 -8.53 13.63
CA GLY A 544 7.13 -8.69 13.33
C GLY A 544 6.63 -10.13 13.17
N ASP A 545 7.49 -11.10 12.83
CA ASP A 545 7.02 -12.40 12.31
C ASP A 545 7.18 -13.54 13.33
N SER A 546 6.74 -13.35 14.57
CA SER A 546 6.72 -14.41 15.58
C SER A 546 5.45 -15.27 15.47
N GLY A 547 5.41 -16.16 14.49
CA GLY A 547 4.43 -17.25 14.43
C GLY A 547 4.84 -18.42 15.33
N LEU A 548 3.88 -19.14 15.93
CA LEU A 548 4.13 -20.41 16.62
C LEU A 548 3.65 -21.55 15.72
N LEU A 549 4.53 -22.49 15.39
CA LEU A 549 4.17 -23.67 14.60
C LEU A 549 3.87 -24.83 15.54
N VAL A 550 2.67 -25.40 15.43
CA VAL A 550 2.26 -26.62 16.15
C VAL A 550 2.37 -27.81 15.21
N TYR A 551 3.19 -28.80 15.58
CA TYR A 551 3.36 -30.06 14.87
C TYR A 551 2.67 -31.18 15.64
N LEU A 552 1.91 -32.01 14.95
CA LEU A 552 1.39 -33.29 15.46
C LEU A 552 2.23 -34.44 14.90
N GLN A 553 2.83 -35.23 15.79
CA GLN A 553 3.65 -36.40 15.46
C GLN A 553 3.13 -37.64 16.18
N ARG A 554 3.08 -38.80 15.51
CA ARG A 554 2.70 -40.09 16.13
C ARG A 554 3.89 -40.64 16.93
N SER A 555 3.68 -40.94 18.21
CA SER A 555 4.69 -41.49 19.13
C SER A 555 4.97 -42.94 18.76
N GLY A 556 6.25 -43.31 18.70
CA GLY A 556 6.69 -44.69 18.46
C GLY A 556 7.03 -45.06 17.01
N THR A 557 7.01 -44.11 16.05
CA THR A 557 7.69 -44.32 14.77
C THR A 557 9.21 -44.34 15.01
N PRO A 558 9.91 -45.46 14.77
CA PRO A 558 11.34 -45.55 14.99
C PRO A 558 12.05 -44.83 13.84
N GLY A 559 12.48 -43.62 14.13
CA GLY A 559 13.33 -42.77 13.30
C GLY A 559 13.79 -41.63 14.19
N ASP A 560 15.10 -41.48 14.34
CA ASP A 560 15.71 -40.43 15.15
C ASP A 560 15.15 -39.04 14.79
N LEU A 561 15.20 -38.13 15.76
CA LEU A 561 14.78 -36.73 15.70
C LEU A 561 15.59 -35.90 14.67
N GLU A 562 15.69 -36.34 13.42
CA GLU A 562 16.22 -35.55 12.32
C GLU A 562 15.18 -34.55 11.82
N ASP A 563 15.66 -33.37 11.41
CA ASP A 563 14.87 -32.18 11.12
C ASP A 563 13.91 -32.26 9.91
N ASP A 564 13.78 -33.43 9.28
CA ASP A 564 13.08 -33.64 8.00
C ASP A 564 11.74 -34.40 8.09
N VAL A 565 11.22 -34.67 9.29
CA VAL A 565 9.89 -35.32 9.40
C VAL A 565 8.76 -34.33 9.13
N THR A 566 8.06 -34.51 8.00
CA THR A 566 6.85 -33.75 7.65
C THR A 566 5.74 -33.94 8.70
N PRO A 567 5.17 -32.87 9.28
CA PRO A 567 4.07 -32.98 10.24
C PRO A 567 2.82 -33.62 9.63
N ILE A 568 2.05 -34.33 10.46
CA ILE A 568 0.71 -34.80 10.11
C ILE A 568 -0.24 -33.61 9.94
N VAL A 569 -0.10 -32.59 10.79
CA VAL A 569 -0.82 -31.31 10.71
C VAL A 569 0.10 -30.19 11.16
N SER A 570 0.16 -29.10 10.39
CA SER A 570 0.87 -27.86 10.74
C SER A 570 -0.14 -26.75 11.04
N VAL A 571 -0.11 -26.18 12.24
CA VAL A 571 -0.93 -25.00 12.57
C VAL A 571 -0.01 -23.79 12.78
N VAL A 572 -0.23 -22.74 11.99
CA VAL A 572 0.50 -21.46 12.14
C VAL A 572 -0.31 -20.55 13.05
N TYR A 573 0.14 -20.39 14.29
CA TYR A 573 -0.40 -19.39 15.19
C TYR A 573 0.17 -18.02 14.83
N ASP A 574 -0.65 -17.18 14.22
CA ASP A 574 -0.33 -15.78 13.90
C ASP A 574 -1.13 -14.86 14.84
N ARG A 575 -0.43 -14.23 15.78
CA ARG A 575 -1.03 -13.33 16.78
C ARG A 575 -1.72 -12.10 16.17
N ARG A 576 -1.49 -11.81 14.87
CA ARG A 576 -2.17 -10.73 14.14
C ARG A 576 -3.56 -11.14 13.61
N ARG A 577 -3.85 -12.44 13.51
CA ARG A 577 -5.08 -12.97 12.88
C ARG A 577 -6.24 -13.24 13.85
N SER A 578 -5.97 -13.40 15.15
CA SER A 578 -7.03 -13.62 16.14
C SER A 578 -6.62 -13.13 17.53
N SER A 579 -7.49 -12.36 18.20
CA SER A 579 -7.34 -11.96 19.61
C SER A 579 -7.91 -12.98 20.59
N SER A 580 -8.41 -14.12 20.11
CA SER A 580 -9.03 -15.18 20.91
C SER A 580 -7.98 -16.02 21.64
N LEU A 581 -8.25 -16.35 22.91
CA LEU A 581 -7.49 -17.32 23.72
C LEU A 581 -7.58 -18.75 23.18
N MET A 582 -8.57 -19.06 22.34
CA MET A 582 -8.73 -20.36 21.69
C MET A 582 -8.61 -20.23 20.17
N HIS A 583 -7.74 -21.03 19.56
CA HIS A 583 -7.57 -21.09 18.12
C HIS A 583 -8.06 -22.46 17.62
N ARG A 584 -9.00 -22.46 16.67
CA ARG A 584 -9.51 -23.68 16.05
C ARG A 584 -9.00 -23.73 14.62
N SER A 585 -8.24 -24.77 14.29
CA SER A 585 -7.85 -25.11 12.92
C SER A 585 -8.42 -26.48 12.58
N THR A 586 -9.02 -26.62 11.41
CA THR A 586 -9.58 -27.87 10.90
C THR A 586 -8.75 -28.31 9.70
N SER A 587 -8.13 -29.49 9.77
CA SER A 587 -7.47 -30.11 8.61
C SER A 587 -8.52 -30.86 7.77
N PRO A 588 -8.45 -30.82 6.43
CA PRO A 588 -9.21 -31.74 5.58
C PRO A 588 -8.83 -33.20 5.92
N SER A 589 -9.75 -34.14 5.65
CA SER A 589 -9.66 -35.54 6.10
C SER A 589 -8.29 -36.15 5.83
N LEU A 590 -7.65 -36.66 6.89
CA LEU A 590 -6.43 -37.44 6.77
C LEU A 590 -6.84 -38.85 6.33
N GLU A 591 -6.64 -39.17 5.04
CA GLU A 591 -6.93 -40.49 4.49
C GLU A 591 -5.68 -41.38 4.47
N GLY A 592 -5.88 -42.70 4.55
CA GLY A 592 -4.80 -43.69 4.41
C GLY A 592 -3.96 -43.90 5.69
N PRO A 593 -2.67 -44.30 5.57
CA PRO A 593 -1.84 -44.72 6.71
C PRO A 593 -1.53 -43.61 7.72
N TYR A 594 -1.84 -42.36 7.38
CA TYR A 594 -1.68 -41.18 8.24
C TYR A 594 -2.94 -40.86 9.05
N ALA A 595 -4.04 -41.58 8.83
CA ALA A 595 -5.26 -41.45 9.63
C ALA A 595 -5.02 -41.95 11.07
N PRO A 596 -5.46 -41.21 12.11
CA PRO A 596 -5.36 -41.64 13.50
C PRO A 596 -6.03 -43.00 13.71
N GLN A 597 -5.33 -43.93 14.35
CA GLN A 597 -5.86 -45.24 14.75
C GLN A 597 -6.12 -45.27 16.26
N PRO A 598 -7.07 -46.10 16.74
CA PRO A 598 -7.27 -46.31 18.18
C PRO A 598 -5.97 -46.77 18.86
N GLY A 599 -5.55 -46.05 19.91
CA GLY A 599 -4.31 -46.33 20.66
C GLY A 599 -3.08 -45.52 20.22
N ASP A 600 -3.22 -44.66 19.20
CA ASP A 600 -2.15 -43.73 18.84
C ASP A 600 -1.89 -42.69 19.91
N VAL A 601 -0.62 -42.53 20.29
CA VAL A 601 -0.17 -41.44 21.16
C VAL A 601 0.41 -40.36 20.27
N PHE A 602 -0.03 -39.11 20.41
CA PHE A 602 0.50 -37.98 19.63
C PHE A 602 1.37 -37.08 20.49
N GLN A 603 2.51 -36.66 19.95
CA GLN A 603 3.34 -35.61 20.52
C GLN A 603 3.04 -34.29 19.82
N VAL A 604 2.81 -33.25 20.62
CA VAL A 604 2.65 -31.89 20.13
C VAL A 604 3.96 -31.13 20.31
N VAL A 605 4.54 -30.64 19.22
CA VAL A 605 5.80 -29.89 19.26
C VAL A 605 5.53 -28.44 18.84
N LEU A 606 5.98 -27.49 19.67
CA LEU A 606 5.93 -26.06 19.36
C LEU A 606 7.28 -25.58 18.84
N ARG A 607 7.33 -25.02 17.63
CA ARG A 607 8.55 -24.38 17.08
C ARG A 607 8.32 -22.89 16.82
N CYS A 608 9.34 -22.08 17.08
CA CYS A 608 9.40 -20.68 16.70
C CYS A 608 10.32 -20.53 15.48
N PRO A 609 9.82 -20.06 14.31
CA PRO A 609 10.62 -19.94 13.08
C PRO A 609 11.85 -19.04 13.24
N ASN A 610 11.74 -18.02 14.10
CA ASN A 610 12.81 -17.04 14.31
C ASN A 610 13.88 -17.50 15.31
N TYR A 611 13.64 -18.61 16.02
CA TYR A 611 14.56 -19.17 17.01
C TYR A 611 14.56 -20.70 16.89
N PRO A 612 15.33 -21.27 15.94
CA PRO A 612 15.32 -22.70 15.66
C PRO A 612 15.74 -23.60 16.86
N GLY A 613 16.36 -23.03 17.90
CA GLY A 613 16.66 -23.73 19.16
C GLY A 613 15.60 -23.61 20.27
N TRP A 614 14.51 -22.86 20.07
CA TRP A 614 13.50 -22.63 21.10
C TRP A 614 12.43 -23.73 21.07
N ARG A 615 12.22 -24.39 22.21
CA ARG A 615 11.16 -25.37 22.46
C ARG A 615 10.42 -24.98 23.74
N SER A 616 9.09 -25.01 23.71
CA SER A 616 8.26 -24.76 24.88
C SER A 616 7.15 -25.81 24.96
N HIS A 617 6.83 -26.27 26.16
CA HIS A 617 5.71 -27.15 26.42
C HIS A 617 4.45 -26.31 26.69
N CYS A 618 3.40 -26.55 25.92
CA CYS A 618 2.09 -25.96 26.14
C CYS A 618 1.40 -26.63 27.34
N SER A 619 0.72 -25.87 28.19
CA SER A 619 0.05 -26.42 29.37
C SER A 619 -1.22 -27.21 29.03
N GLN A 620 -1.89 -26.91 27.92
CA GLN A 620 -3.06 -27.64 27.43
C GLN A 620 -3.18 -27.54 25.91
N VAL A 621 -3.34 -28.68 25.24
CA VAL A 621 -3.71 -28.75 23.82
C VAL A 621 -4.95 -29.63 23.74
N CYS A 622 -6.07 -29.08 23.28
CA CYS A 622 -7.30 -29.81 23.07
C CYS A 622 -7.38 -30.24 21.59
N LEU A 623 -7.36 -31.54 21.34
CA LEU A 623 -7.54 -32.12 20.02
C LEU A 623 -8.96 -32.67 19.92
N VAL A 624 -9.71 -32.21 18.92
CA VAL A 624 -11.04 -32.74 18.63
C VAL A 624 -10.96 -33.46 17.29
N ALA A 625 -11.06 -34.79 17.33
CA ALA A 625 -11.21 -35.63 16.16
C ALA A 625 -12.70 -35.90 15.95
N ASP A 626 -13.27 -35.39 14.86
CA ASP A 626 -14.65 -35.70 14.48
C ASP A 626 -14.70 -37.10 13.82
N CYS A 627 -14.90 -38.12 14.66
CA CYS A 627 -15.19 -39.50 14.25
C CYS A 627 -16.73 -39.70 14.24
N GLU A 628 -17.25 -40.79 13.65
CA GLU A 628 -18.70 -41.13 13.70
C GLU A 628 -19.28 -41.23 15.14
N LYS A 629 -18.42 -41.31 16.16
CA LYS A 629 -18.73 -40.96 17.55
C LYS A 629 -17.82 -39.83 18.02
N GLN A 630 -18.40 -38.70 18.43
CA GLN A 630 -17.65 -37.63 19.09
C GLN A 630 -17.10 -38.11 20.44
N THR A 631 -15.78 -38.08 20.58
CA THR A 631 -15.07 -38.27 21.85
C THR A 631 -14.12 -37.09 22.04
N GLN A 632 -14.28 -36.38 23.15
CA GLN A 632 -13.42 -35.26 23.55
C GLN A 632 -12.53 -35.74 24.70
N GLU A 633 -11.21 -35.74 24.52
CA GLU A 633 -10.25 -36.08 25.59
C GLU A 633 -9.34 -34.89 25.91
N GLU A 634 -9.11 -34.64 27.21
CA GLU A 634 -8.13 -33.70 27.72
C GLU A 634 -6.87 -34.45 28.16
N LEU A 635 -5.69 -34.06 27.66
CA LEU A 635 -4.41 -34.69 28.04
C LEU A 635 -3.79 -33.95 29.25
N PRO A 636 -3.56 -34.63 30.39
CA PRO A 636 -2.87 -34.02 31.53
C PRO A 636 -1.34 -34.11 31.37
N GLY A 637 -0.62 -33.09 31.85
CA GLY A 637 0.84 -33.11 32.01
C GLY A 637 1.24 -32.58 33.38
N GLU A 638 2.06 -33.32 34.13
CA GLU A 638 2.69 -32.86 35.37
C GLU A 638 4.03 -32.17 35.11
N LEU A 639 4.31 -31.10 35.88
CA LEU A 639 5.54 -30.32 35.77
C LEU A 639 6.70 -31.00 36.51
N SER A 640 7.91 -30.99 35.92
CA SER A 640 9.16 -31.36 36.61
C SER A 640 9.46 -30.39 37.77
N LYS A 641 10.01 -30.91 38.86
CA LYS A 641 10.46 -30.16 40.05
C LYS A 641 11.49 -29.06 39.72
N ASP A 642 12.21 -29.18 38.61
CA ASP A 642 13.21 -28.18 38.16
C ASP A 642 12.58 -26.84 37.74
N TRP A 643 11.26 -26.80 37.54
CA TRP A 643 10.54 -25.59 37.14
C TRP A 643 10.36 -24.58 38.28
N GLN A 644 10.35 -25.03 39.55
CA GLN A 644 10.19 -24.13 40.70
C GLN A 644 11.40 -23.20 40.88
N GLU A 645 12.62 -23.69 40.64
CA GLU A 645 13.85 -22.87 40.74
C GLU A 645 14.04 -21.92 39.54
N LEU A 646 13.60 -22.32 38.34
CA LEU A 646 13.60 -21.45 37.16
C LEU A 646 12.55 -20.34 37.24
N SER A 647 11.45 -20.56 37.99
CA SER A 647 10.39 -19.56 38.19
C SER A 647 10.84 -18.36 39.01
N GLU A 648 11.70 -18.55 40.03
CA GLU A 648 12.22 -17.44 40.83
C GLU A 648 13.17 -16.56 40.01
N ASN A 649 14.05 -17.17 39.21
CA ASN A 649 14.94 -16.43 38.31
C ASN A 649 14.20 -15.73 37.17
N ALA A 650 13.17 -16.36 36.60
CA ALA A 650 12.33 -15.75 35.56
C ALA A 650 11.51 -14.57 36.13
N PHE A 651 10.96 -14.73 37.34
CA PHE A 651 10.24 -13.67 38.03
C PHE A 651 11.17 -12.50 38.41
N TYR A 652 12.38 -12.79 38.89
CA TYR A 652 13.39 -11.77 39.20
C TYR A 652 13.84 -11.00 37.95
N ARG A 653 14.05 -11.69 36.81
CA ARG A 653 14.40 -11.07 35.53
C ARG A 653 13.26 -10.24 34.94
N LEU A 654 12.03 -10.73 35.03
CA LEU A 654 10.83 -9.99 34.61
C LEU A 654 10.67 -8.71 35.43
N TRP A 655 10.88 -8.80 36.75
CA TRP A 655 10.74 -7.65 37.65
C TRP A 655 11.90 -6.66 37.53
N ALA A 656 13.13 -7.13 37.29
CA ALA A 656 14.28 -6.29 36.98
C ALA A 656 14.08 -5.53 35.67
N ALA A 657 13.51 -6.18 34.64
CA ALA A 657 13.18 -5.55 33.36
C ALA A 657 12.07 -4.47 33.45
N LEU A 658 11.20 -4.56 34.46
CA LEU A 658 10.17 -3.56 34.78
C LEU A 658 10.74 -2.36 35.58
N GLY A 659 11.90 -2.51 36.21
CA GLY A 659 12.59 -1.46 36.95
C GLY A 659 13.50 -0.57 36.09
N ASP A 660 13.81 -1.00 34.86
CA ASP A 660 14.63 -0.23 33.92
C ASP A 660 13.81 0.90 33.27
N SER A 661 14.27 2.14 33.46
CA SER A 661 13.47 3.36 33.33
C SER A 661 13.02 3.77 31.92
N GLU A 662 13.15 2.92 30.90
CA GLU A 662 12.69 3.22 29.54
C GLU A 662 12.01 2.02 28.81
N SER A 663 11.69 0.92 29.50
CA SER A 663 10.93 -0.18 28.87
C SER A 663 9.42 0.17 28.85
N PHE A 664 8.84 0.31 27.65
CA PHE A 664 7.40 0.56 27.42
C PHE A 664 6.51 -0.67 27.70
N LEU A 665 6.84 -1.46 28.73
CA LEU A 665 5.95 -2.50 29.26
C LEU A 665 5.00 -1.84 30.26
N THR A 666 3.95 -1.18 29.75
CA THR A 666 2.76 -0.92 30.57
C THR A 666 2.05 -2.23 30.82
N LEU A 667 2.43 -2.92 31.90
CA LEU A 667 1.61 -3.98 32.45
C LEU A 667 0.39 -3.30 33.08
N ASP A 668 -0.78 -3.51 32.48
CA ASP A 668 -2.03 -3.04 33.09
C ASP A 668 -2.18 -3.70 34.46
N SER A 669 -2.07 -2.89 35.51
CA SER A 669 -2.19 -3.32 36.90
C SER A 669 -3.53 -4.00 37.22
N SER A 670 -4.52 -3.89 36.33
CA SER A 670 -5.76 -4.67 36.38
C SER A 670 -5.52 -6.18 36.33
N HIS A 671 -4.45 -6.66 35.68
CA HIS A 671 -4.08 -8.08 35.60
C HIS A 671 -3.54 -8.64 36.93
N LEU A 672 -2.98 -7.78 37.79
CA LEU A 672 -2.49 -8.15 39.11
C LEU A 672 -3.56 -7.95 40.21
N SER A 673 -4.70 -7.34 39.87
CA SER A 673 -5.85 -7.26 40.77
C SER A 673 -6.48 -8.64 40.98
N LEU A 674 -7.08 -8.87 42.14
CA LEU A 674 -7.77 -10.13 42.43
C LEU A 674 -8.83 -10.46 41.37
N ALA A 675 -9.54 -9.45 40.85
CA ALA A 675 -10.50 -9.61 39.75
C ALA A 675 -9.84 -9.99 38.42
N GLY A 676 -8.62 -9.52 38.16
CA GLY A 676 -7.80 -9.92 37.02
C GLY A 676 -7.29 -11.35 37.14
N GLN A 677 -6.86 -11.76 38.33
CA GLN A 677 -6.40 -13.11 38.63
C GLN A 677 -7.55 -14.14 38.63
N GLU A 678 -8.74 -13.73 39.06
CA GLU A 678 -9.97 -14.53 38.98
C GLU A 678 -10.40 -14.77 37.53
N LYS A 679 -10.35 -13.74 36.67
CA LYS A 679 -10.58 -13.88 35.22
C LYS A 679 -9.57 -14.81 34.54
N GLN A 680 -8.35 -14.87 35.06
CA GLN A 680 -7.30 -15.77 34.58
C GLN A 680 -7.40 -17.18 35.19
N LYS A 681 -8.39 -17.43 36.08
CA LYS A 681 -8.58 -18.68 36.83
C LYS A 681 -7.37 -19.10 37.70
N VAL A 682 -6.47 -18.15 37.98
CA VAL A 682 -5.31 -18.36 38.87
C VAL A 682 -5.74 -18.25 40.34
N PHE A 683 -6.87 -17.58 40.61
CA PHE A 683 -7.48 -17.43 41.93
C PHE A 683 -8.98 -17.72 41.84
N LYS A 684 -9.55 -18.52 42.74
CA LYS A 684 -11.01 -18.75 42.83
C LYS A 684 -11.60 -17.89 43.94
N ALA A 685 -12.58 -17.04 43.63
CA ALA A 685 -13.26 -16.25 44.65
C ALA A 685 -14.08 -17.14 45.61
N ALA A 686 -14.14 -16.69 46.85
CA ALA A 686 -14.56 -17.40 48.07
C ALA A 686 -16.03 -17.86 48.10
N LYS A 687 -16.40 -18.84 47.30
CA LYS A 687 -17.63 -19.62 47.56
C LYS A 687 -17.41 -21.01 48.12
N GLU A 688 -16.22 -21.58 47.95
CA GLU A 688 -15.84 -22.86 48.55
C GLU A 688 -14.35 -22.84 48.86
N ILE A 689 -13.96 -22.27 50.00
CA ILE A 689 -12.59 -22.36 50.52
C ILE A 689 -12.63 -23.38 51.65
N THR A 690 -12.02 -24.55 51.44
CA THR A 690 -11.67 -25.48 52.51
C THR A 690 -10.52 -24.89 53.32
N SER A 691 -10.39 -25.27 54.59
CA SER A 691 -9.45 -24.68 55.56
C SER A 691 -7.95 -24.81 55.20
N GLU A 692 -7.59 -25.50 54.10
CA GLU A 692 -6.21 -25.58 53.61
C GLU A 692 -5.80 -24.42 52.69
N ASP A 693 -6.74 -23.69 52.08
CA ASP A 693 -6.46 -22.65 51.08
C ASP A 693 -6.19 -21.24 51.68
N GLN A 694 -6.28 -21.09 53.01
CA GLN A 694 -5.98 -19.82 53.69
C GLN A 694 -4.50 -19.42 53.65
N ARG A 695 -3.59 -20.32 53.24
CA ARG A 695 -2.16 -20.06 53.15
C ARG A 695 -1.73 -19.24 51.92
N GLY A 696 -2.56 -19.13 50.89
CA GLY A 696 -2.21 -18.44 49.64
C GLY A 696 -1.81 -16.95 49.83
N PRO A 697 -2.63 -16.14 50.52
CA PRO A 697 -2.29 -14.75 50.83
C PRO A 697 -1.06 -14.62 51.73
N GLU A 698 -0.90 -15.51 52.70
CA GLU A 698 0.26 -15.52 53.61
C GLU A 698 1.56 -15.85 52.87
N LEU A 699 1.56 -16.84 51.98
CA LEU A 699 2.70 -17.22 51.13
C LEU A 699 3.07 -16.11 50.14
N LEU A 700 2.07 -15.39 49.61
CA LEU A 700 2.29 -14.24 48.74
C LEU A 700 2.91 -13.07 49.52
N MET A 701 2.38 -12.76 50.71
CA MET A 701 2.96 -11.76 51.61
C MET A 701 4.39 -12.13 52.01
N GLU A 702 4.65 -13.39 52.31
CA GLU A 702 5.99 -13.88 52.66
C GLU A 702 6.98 -13.72 51.50
N ARG A 703 6.58 -14.08 50.26
CA ARG A 703 7.40 -13.88 49.05
C ARG A 703 7.69 -12.41 48.78
N VAL A 704 6.70 -11.53 48.89
CA VAL A 704 6.90 -10.09 48.69
C VAL A 704 7.76 -9.50 49.80
N HIS A 705 7.62 -9.95 51.06
CA HIS A 705 8.50 -9.55 52.16
C HIS A 705 9.94 -10.02 51.96
N ARG A 706 10.15 -11.22 51.40
CA ARG A 706 11.47 -11.78 51.10
C ARG A 706 12.18 -10.97 50.02
N ILE A 707 11.43 -10.52 49.00
CA ILE A 707 11.90 -9.62 47.93
C ILE A 707 12.17 -8.20 48.45
N ALA A 708 11.39 -7.72 49.43
CA ALA A 708 11.51 -6.37 49.98
C ALA A 708 12.67 -6.18 50.99
N ARG A 709 13.40 -7.23 51.38
CA ARG A 709 14.60 -7.11 52.23
C ARG A 709 15.82 -6.65 51.39
N PRO A 710 16.55 -5.58 51.75
CA PRO A 710 17.55 -4.98 50.86
C PRO A 710 18.97 -5.53 51.08
N SER A 711 19.73 -5.71 49.99
CA SER A 711 20.93 -4.88 49.78
C SER A 711 21.27 -4.54 48.30
N ALA A 712 20.48 -4.98 47.31
CA ALA A 712 20.84 -4.78 45.89
C ALA A 712 19.70 -4.28 44.97
N LEU A 713 18.48 -4.03 45.47
CA LEU A 713 17.36 -3.64 44.63
C LEU A 713 17.20 -2.12 44.49
N PRO A 714 16.91 -1.59 43.28
CA PRO A 714 16.65 -0.18 43.07
C PRO A 714 15.49 0.34 43.92
N ARG A 715 15.63 1.54 44.49
CA ARG A 715 14.68 2.16 45.45
C ARG A 715 13.21 2.15 44.97
N LYS A 716 12.95 2.37 43.68
CA LYS A 716 11.59 2.36 43.10
C LYS A 716 10.93 0.97 43.08
N VAL A 717 11.73 -0.09 42.92
CA VAL A 717 11.25 -1.48 42.98
C VAL A 717 10.81 -1.81 44.40
N LEU A 718 11.60 -1.36 45.39
CA LEU A 718 11.26 -1.49 46.81
C LEU A 718 9.95 -0.74 47.14
N GLU A 719 9.81 0.50 46.63
CA GLU A 719 8.60 1.31 46.82
C GLU A 719 7.36 0.68 46.15
N GLY A 720 7.52 0.06 44.98
CA GLY A 720 6.44 -0.68 44.29
C GLY A 720 6.00 -1.92 45.06
N ALA A 721 6.95 -2.72 45.55
CA ALA A 721 6.68 -3.89 46.39
C ALA A 721 5.99 -3.50 47.70
N GLN A 722 6.42 -2.40 48.34
CA GLN A 722 5.80 -1.88 49.56
C GLN A 722 4.36 -1.39 49.34
N ARG A 723 4.07 -0.72 48.22
CA ARG A 723 2.70 -0.30 47.87
C ARG A 723 1.77 -1.48 47.61
N LEU A 724 2.28 -2.55 46.99
CA LEU A 724 1.52 -3.77 46.76
C LEU A 724 1.22 -4.48 48.09
N LEU A 725 2.22 -4.60 48.98
CA LEU A 725 2.04 -5.12 50.35
C LEU A 725 0.96 -4.32 51.11
N GLN A 726 1.01 -2.99 51.06
CA GLN A 726 0.00 -2.14 51.70
C GLN A 726 -1.42 -2.41 51.17
N LYS A 727 -1.59 -2.59 49.85
CA LYS A 727 -2.89 -2.92 49.26
C LYS A 727 -3.40 -4.30 49.65
N LEU A 728 -2.50 -5.29 49.71
CA LEU A 728 -2.85 -6.65 50.11
C LEU A 728 -3.24 -6.71 51.60
N VAL A 729 -2.52 -6.00 52.48
CA VAL A 729 -2.87 -5.87 53.91
C VAL A 729 -4.21 -5.16 54.09
N LEU A 730 -4.46 -4.05 53.37
CA LEU A 730 -5.76 -3.36 53.40
C LEU A 730 -6.91 -4.26 52.95
N SER A 731 -6.69 -5.07 51.91
CA SER A 731 -7.70 -6.02 51.44
C SER A 731 -7.95 -7.14 52.44
N ALA A 732 -6.92 -7.62 53.15
CA ALA A 732 -7.03 -8.66 54.18
C ALA A 732 -7.79 -8.15 55.42
N VAL A 733 -7.51 -6.91 55.85
CA VAL A 733 -8.20 -6.23 56.95
C VAL A 733 -9.68 -6.00 56.61
N LEU A 734 -10.00 -5.60 55.38
CA LEU A 734 -11.40 -5.41 54.94
C LEU A 734 -12.17 -6.72 54.78
N SER A 735 -11.48 -7.86 54.68
CA SER A 735 -12.09 -9.20 54.55
C SER A 735 -12.23 -9.98 55.86
N SER A 736 -11.74 -9.46 56.99
CA SER A 736 -11.90 -10.09 58.31
C SER A 736 -13.17 -9.58 58.99
N PRO A 737 -14.22 -10.41 59.16
CA PRO A 737 -15.42 -10.01 59.89
C PRO A 737 -15.18 -10.22 61.38
N GLU A 738 -14.57 -9.23 62.06
CA GLU A 738 -14.63 -9.21 63.52
C GLU A 738 -16.03 -8.73 63.95
N LYS A 739 -16.75 -9.66 64.61
CA LYS A 739 -17.90 -9.37 65.46
C LYS A 739 -17.47 -8.37 66.53
N VAL A 740 -17.93 -7.14 66.41
CA VAL A 740 -18.05 -6.23 67.56
C VAL A 740 -19.35 -6.61 68.27
N ASP A 741 -19.23 -7.35 69.37
CA ASP A 741 -20.28 -7.44 70.39
C ASP A 741 -20.47 -6.04 71.00
N GLU A 742 -21.73 -5.61 71.12
CA GLU A 742 -22.12 -4.41 71.87
C GLU A 742 -21.99 -4.68 73.38
N SER A 743 -20.95 -4.12 74.00
CA SER A 743 -20.98 -3.61 75.38
C SER A 743 -19.85 -2.61 75.63
#